data_AF-A0A7U6BCY0-F1
#
_entry.id   AF-A0A7U6BCY0-F1
#
_cell.length_a   1.000
_cell.length_b   1.000
_cell.length_c   1.000
_cell.angle_alpha   90.00
_cell.angle_beta   90.00
_cell.angle_gamma   90.00
#
_symmetry.space_group_name_H-M   'P 1'
#
loop_
_entity.id
_entity.type
_entity.pdbx_description
1 polymer ?
#
loop_
_entity_poly.entity_id
_entity_poly.type
_entity_poly.pdbx_seq_one_letter_code
_entity_poly.pdbx_strand_id
1 'polypeptide(L)'
;MSSSLSNKTTSLVHQLLGQSRYRVDVHECDHFLDVLRYSAVESLSQPWRYDVAVTCSSADIACDTLLLKPASFTFQTPMFDGTPALPVRTVFGVVESFRRVSTSNDDTRYALTIAPRIALLGYTKGSGIYLNQSVTEVVEQVLRKHGLEGPDFAFRLSREYPSRELITQWRETDLEFIQRLLAEVGIYWRYEMDSRPEQDVVIFQDSQQQYEFGVTLPLRNQAGMSDSGQESIWDIQTAYNVVSGSVATRDYNYREALQPQDSAGSIFSKEGITTGETYHYAEPFLTAGDAESAETGAYFARLRHERILNAQYHVSGHSSSPLLAPGQVLETDGPLPDAIKEGIVITTVRTSGSRKSSFTLKFEGIPYSETVCYRPALLSRPVISGSLPARVESTQKGDIYSWLDPEGRYRVKLDFDRSSPEQGYACVWLRLAKPYAGDTCGFHSPLLDGTEVAVAFDGGDPDRPYIAYALHDSEHPDHVTSDNHTRNVWRTPANNKLRMEDKRQEEHIKLATEYGKTQLNMGHLVNGQREKRGAGFELRTDEFGAVRAAKGLFLTADAQAKAQGPVLEMAPAINQINQANSQMQALNSAAEAAGALVCDINTRMSLVTDKIKDLQSAVLLGSAPQGVALTSGEHLQLSSTHNTMINAGQHLDIGAMKNLSVSVEKALGMFVHKEGAKLIASQGDIEIQAQHNTMALFSEKQLTVTSSEDEIIISTPETLTLNGGGSYLRLSKNGIEHGSTGEFIMKTSDYLVPGTGANLPNETPNFSLTDITQENKISSKSFND
;
A
#
# COMPACT_ATOMS: atom_id res chain seq x y z
N MET A 1 1.39 -64.72 66.41
CA MET A 1 2.08 -63.76 67.30
C MET A 1 2.96 -62.83 66.47
N SER A 2 2.47 -61.69 66.02
CA SER A 2 3.30 -60.51 65.70
C SER A 2 2.54 -59.18 65.80
N SER A 3 1.31 -59.22 66.34
CA SER A 3 0.39 -58.07 66.52
C SER A 3 0.77 -57.13 67.67
N SER A 4 1.97 -57.25 68.24
CA SER A 4 2.41 -56.42 69.39
C SER A 4 3.54 -55.43 69.06
N LEU A 5 4.08 -55.45 67.83
CA LEU A 5 5.11 -54.51 67.38
C LEU A 5 4.56 -53.43 66.43
N SER A 6 3.56 -53.73 65.58
CA SER A 6 2.96 -52.70 64.70
C SER A 6 2.10 -51.70 65.48
N ASN A 7 1.43 -52.13 66.55
CA ASN A 7 0.62 -51.24 67.39
C ASN A 7 1.44 -50.25 68.22
N LYS A 8 2.72 -50.53 68.52
CA LYS A 8 3.57 -49.58 69.25
C LYS A 8 4.08 -48.46 68.35
N THR A 9 4.36 -48.73 67.08
CA THR A 9 4.77 -47.69 66.12
C THR A 9 3.60 -46.78 65.76
N THR A 10 2.41 -47.34 65.52
CA THR A 10 1.19 -46.54 65.28
C THR A 10 0.76 -45.77 66.54
N SER A 11 0.93 -46.33 67.75
CA SER A 11 0.64 -45.59 69.00
C SER A 11 1.69 -44.53 69.33
N LEU A 12 2.99 -44.75 69.06
CA LEU A 12 4.04 -43.72 69.22
C LEU A 12 3.88 -42.58 68.21
N VAL A 13 3.49 -42.89 66.96
CA VAL A 13 3.16 -41.88 65.95
C VAL A 13 1.93 -41.07 66.39
N HIS A 14 0.87 -41.71 66.92
CA HIS A 14 -0.27 -40.99 67.49
C HIS A 14 0.07 -40.19 68.77
N GLN A 15 0.99 -40.67 69.61
CA GLN A 15 1.35 -40.05 70.88
C GLN A 15 2.34 -38.87 70.71
N LEU A 16 3.18 -38.87 69.67
CA LEU A 16 4.04 -37.73 69.28
C LEU A 16 3.25 -36.64 68.55
N LEU A 17 2.28 -37.02 67.69
CA LEU A 17 1.39 -36.10 66.98
C LEU A 17 0.57 -35.20 67.93
N GLY A 18 0.29 -35.67 69.15
CA GLY A 18 -0.49 -34.92 70.13
C GLY A 18 0.22 -33.69 70.71
N GLN A 19 1.55 -33.67 70.82
CA GLN A 19 2.25 -32.56 71.50
C GLN A 19 2.69 -31.42 70.56
N SER A 20 2.75 -31.66 69.25
CA SER A 20 3.15 -30.63 68.28
C SER A 20 2.00 -29.67 67.98
N ARG A 21 2.29 -28.36 67.99
CA ARG A 21 1.34 -27.31 67.60
C ARG A 21 1.17 -27.18 66.08
N TYR A 22 2.07 -27.81 65.33
CA TYR A 22 2.14 -27.72 63.88
C TYR A 22 2.32 -29.12 63.28
N ARG A 23 1.53 -29.41 62.25
CA ARG A 23 1.64 -30.65 61.49
C ARG A 23 1.87 -30.30 60.02
N VAL A 24 2.76 -31.05 59.38
CA VAL A 24 2.90 -31.05 57.94
C VAL A 24 2.62 -32.44 57.41
N ASP A 25 1.83 -32.53 56.35
CA ASP A 25 1.46 -33.77 55.70
C ASP A 25 1.75 -33.63 54.20
N VAL A 26 2.34 -34.65 53.59
CA VAL A 26 2.64 -34.68 52.15
C VAL A 26 2.04 -35.97 51.59
N HIS A 27 1.19 -35.83 50.59
CA HIS A 27 0.48 -36.94 49.97
C HIS A 27 1.46 -38.00 49.46
N GLU A 28 1.19 -39.28 49.77
CA GLU A 28 2.05 -40.45 49.45
C GLU A 28 3.45 -40.42 50.08
N CYS A 29 3.70 -39.60 51.11
CA CYS A 29 4.94 -39.63 51.88
C CYS A 29 4.81 -40.59 53.07
N ASP A 30 5.51 -41.73 53.02
CA ASP A 30 5.55 -42.70 54.12
C ASP A 30 6.42 -42.25 55.32
N HIS A 31 7.13 -41.13 55.17
CA HIS A 31 8.02 -40.60 56.18
C HIS A 31 7.29 -39.64 57.13
N PHE A 32 7.49 -39.83 58.43
CA PHE A 32 7.00 -38.89 59.43
C PHE A 32 7.86 -37.62 59.43
N LEU A 33 7.23 -36.48 59.13
CA LEU A 33 7.87 -35.16 59.08
C LEU A 33 7.44 -34.33 60.29
N ASP A 34 8.26 -34.32 61.33
CA ASP A 34 7.97 -33.57 62.56
C ASP A 34 8.43 -32.11 62.43
N VAL A 35 7.54 -31.14 62.59
CA VAL A 35 7.83 -29.71 62.40
C VAL A 35 8.76 -29.19 63.50
N LEU A 36 9.94 -28.72 63.11
CA LEU A 36 10.91 -28.08 64.01
C LEU A 36 10.62 -26.59 64.16
N ARG A 37 10.43 -25.92 63.02
CA ARG A 37 10.08 -24.50 62.90
C ARG A 37 9.49 -24.22 61.53
N TYR A 38 8.72 -23.16 61.41
CA TYR A 38 8.27 -22.65 60.13
C TYR A 38 8.25 -21.11 60.13
N SER A 39 8.24 -20.56 58.92
CA SER A 39 7.95 -19.16 58.66
C SER A 39 7.06 -19.10 57.43
N ALA A 40 6.04 -18.26 57.46
CA ALA A 40 5.13 -18.11 56.35
C ALA A 40 4.74 -16.66 56.08
N VAL A 41 4.44 -16.39 54.82
CA VAL A 41 3.91 -15.10 54.35
C VAL A 41 2.72 -15.37 53.45
N GLU A 42 1.61 -14.70 53.72
CA GLU A 42 0.43 -14.69 52.86
C GLU A 42 0.06 -13.23 52.59
N SER A 43 -0.22 -12.89 51.34
CA SER A 43 -0.52 -11.52 50.93
C SER A 43 -1.63 -11.52 49.88
N LEU A 44 -2.42 -10.44 49.85
CA LEU A 44 -3.33 -10.20 48.73
C LEU A 44 -2.53 -10.14 47.42
N SER A 45 -3.05 -10.80 46.41
CA SER A 45 -2.53 -10.79 45.04
C SER A 45 -1.10 -11.30 44.84
N GLN A 46 -0.58 -12.08 45.80
CA GLN A 46 0.71 -12.75 45.73
C GLN A 46 0.58 -14.20 46.18
N PRO A 47 1.34 -15.14 45.58
CA PRO A 47 1.41 -16.50 46.10
C PRO A 47 1.91 -16.52 47.54
N TRP A 48 1.18 -17.22 48.41
CA TRP A 48 1.68 -17.47 49.76
C TRP A 48 2.85 -18.46 49.74
N ARG A 49 3.64 -18.44 50.81
CA ARG A 49 4.81 -19.31 50.96
C ARG A 49 4.98 -19.75 52.39
N TYR A 50 5.11 -21.06 52.61
CA TYR A 50 5.41 -21.67 53.91
C TYR A 50 6.76 -22.38 53.85
N ASP A 51 7.78 -21.79 54.49
CA ASP A 51 9.09 -22.42 54.65
C ASP A 51 9.11 -23.23 55.95
N VAL A 52 9.12 -24.57 55.83
CA VAL A 52 9.00 -25.50 56.95
C VAL A 52 10.28 -26.29 57.10
N ALA A 53 10.87 -26.26 58.31
CA ALA A 53 11.96 -27.15 58.68
C ALA A 53 11.42 -28.31 59.52
N VAL A 54 11.78 -29.53 59.15
CA VAL A 54 11.29 -30.77 59.76
C VAL A 54 12.44 -31.67 60.22
N THR A 55 12.18 -32.52 61.21
CA THR A 55 13.03 -33.64 61.60
C THR A 55 12.38 -34.94 61.15
N CYS A 56 13.17 -35.85 60.59
CA CYS A 56 12.73 -37.17 60.16
C CYS A 56 13.78 -38.22 60.56
N SER A 57 13.34 -39.43 60.93
CA SER A 57 14.21 -40.55 61.26
C SER A 57 14.89 -41.16 60.03
N SER A 58 14.32 -40.98 58.83
CA SER A 58 14.96 -41.39 57.59
C SER A 58 16.19 -40.52 57.31
N ALA A 59 17.32 -41.15 57.02
CA ALA A 59 18.57 -40.44 56.70
C ALA A 59 18.57 -39.81 55.30
N ASP A 60 17.76 -40.36 54.40
CA ASP A 60 17.62 -39.93 53.01
C ASP A 60 16.18 -40.10 52.55
N ILE A 61 15.61 -39.05 51.96
CA ILE A 61 14.26 -39.05 51.39
C ILE A 61 14.44 -38.66 49.93
N ALA A 62 13.94 -39.48 49.01
CA ALA A 62 14.05 -39.22 47.59
C ALA A 62 13.24 -37.97 47.21
N CYS A 63 13.76 -37.16 46.29
CA CYS A 63 13.13 -35.87 45.98
C CYS A 63 11.75 -36.00 45.33
N ASP A 64 11.53 -37.06 44.55
CA ASP A 64 10.27 -37.40 43.89
C ASP A 64 9.17 -37.86 44.86
N THR A 65 9.53 -38.24 46.09
CA THR A 65 8.57 -38.50 47.17
C THR A 65 7.91 -37.22 47.67
N LEU A 66 8.53 -36.05 47.48
CA LEU A 66 8.05 -34.79 48.05
C LEU A 66 7.73 -33.74 46.99
N LEU A 67 8.63 -33.49 46.03
CA LEU A 67 8.47 -32.39 45.07
C LEU A 67 7.18 -32.54 44.24
N LEU A 68 6.45 -31.43 44.09
CA LEU A 68 5.18 -31.33 43.37
C LEU A 68 4.04 -32.20 43.93
N LYS A 69 4.25 -32.89 45.05
CA LYS A 69 3.17 -33.63 45.74
C LYS A 69 2.27 -32.65 46.50
N PRO A 70 0.94 -32.90 46.52
CA PRO A 70 0.04 -32.19 47.41
C PRO A 70 0.52 -32.25 48.86
N ALA A 71 0.46 -31.12 49.55
CA ALA A 71 0.90 -31.00 50.93
C ALA A 71 -0.04 -30.09 51.72
N SER A 72 -0.14 -30.35 53.02
CA SER A 72 -0.88 -29.51 53.95
C SER A 72 -0.03 -29.09 55.14
N PHE A 73 -0.27 -27.87 55.61
CA PHE A 73 0.29 -27.33 56.85
C PHE A 73 -0.85 -26.99 57.80
N THR A 74 -0.90 -27.67 58.95
CA THR A 74 -1.99 -27.55 59.92
C THR A 74 -1.50 -26.92 61.23
N PHE A 75 -2.17 -25.85 61.64
CA PHE A 75 -2.16 -25.31 62.99
C PHE A 75 -3.11 -26.15 63.83
N GLN A 76 -2.67 -26.70 64.96
CA GLN A 76 -3.51 -27.54 65.82
C GLN A 76 -3.33 -27.22 67.30
N THR A 77 -4.38 -27.41 68.09
CA THR A 77 -4.28 -27.35 69.54
C THR A 77 -3.53 -28.60 70.02
N PRO A 78 -2.47 -28.47 70.83
CA PRO A 78 -1.76 -29.62 71.36
C PRO A 78 -2.68 -30.36 72.34
N MET A 79 -2.59 -31.68 72.33
CA MET A 79 -3.23 -32.60 73.28
C MET A 79 -2.77 -32.25 74.71
N PHE A 80 -3.68 -31.65 75.47
CA PHE A 80 -3.65 -31.67 76.93
C PHE A 80 -4.65 -32.73 77.41
N ASP A 81 -4.44 -33.31 78.59
CA ASP A 81 -5.42 -34.14 79.33
C ASP A 81 -6.13 -35.34 78.65
N GLY A 82 -5.69 -35.78 77.47
CA GLY A 82 -6.29 -36.92 76.75
C GLY A 82 -7.34 -36.52 75.70
N THR A 83 -7.55 -35.22 75.47
CA THR A 83 -8.33 -34.71 74.34
C THR A 83 -7.50 -34.76 73.03
N PRO A 84 -8.05 -35.26 71.91
CA PRO A 84 -7.32 -35.31 70.65
C PRO A 84 -6.95 -33.91 70.16
N ALA A 85 -5.77 -33.78 69.54
CA ALA A 85 -5.37 -32.54 68.90
C ALA A 85 -6.40 -32.15 67.83
N LEU A 86 -6.91 -30.92 67.89
CA LEU A 86 -7.91 -30.42 66.95
C LEU A 86 -7.27 -29.45 65.96
N PRO A 87 -7.51 -29.60 64.64
CA PRO A 87 -7.04 -28.64 63.66
C PRO A 87 -7.76 -27.31 63.86
N VAL A 88 -6.97 -26.23 63.95
CA VAL A 88 -7.46 -24.84 64.03
C VAL A 88 -7.54 -24.23 62.64
N ARG A 89 -6.49 -24.41 61.83
CA ARG A 89 -6.42 -23.95 60.45
C ARG A 89 -5.52 -24.89 59.67
N THR A 90 -5.92 -25.22 58.44
CA THR A 90 -5.08 -25.98 57.50
C THR A 90 -4.91 -25.18 56.22
N VAL A 91 -3.67 -25.14 55.72
CA VAL A 91 -3.31 -24.57 54.44
C VAL A 91 -2.94 -25.72 53.51
N PHE A 92 -3.57 -25.80 52.34
CA PHE A 92 -3.33 -26.83 51.33
C PHE A 92 -2.54 -26.24 50.18
N GLY A 93 -1.63 -27.01 49.57
CA GLY A 93 -0.91 -26.62 48.36
C GLY A 93 0.01 -27.75 47.90
N VAL A 94 1.19 -27.40 47.40
CA VAL A 94 2.17 -28.35 46.86
C VAL A 94 3.56 -28.06 47.38
N VAL A 95 4.41 -29.09 47.45
CA VAL A 95 5.83 -28.89 47.78
C VAL A 95 6.57 -28.31 46.57
N GLU A 96 6.97 -27.05 46.68
CA GLU A 96 7.74 -26.34 45.65
C GLU A 96 9.24 -26.69 45.73
N SER A 97 9.78 -26.72 46.95
CA SER A 97 11.21 -26.95 47.17
C SER A 97 11.45 -27.92 48.31
N PHE A 98 12.53 -28.70 48.20
CA PHE A 98 12.95 -29.66 49.22
C PHE A 98 14.47 -29.72 49.28
N ARG A 99 15.03 -29.67 50.49
CA ARG A 99 16.47 -29.85 50.72
C ARG A 99 16.77 -30.55 52.03
N ARG A 100 17.77 -31.42 52.02
CA ARG A 100 18.41 -31.99 53.21
C ARG A 100 19.38 -30.97 53.81
N VAL A 101 19.26 -30.70 55.10
CA VAL A 101 20.02 -29.64 55.80
C VAL A 101 21.17 -30.21 56.61
N SER A 102 20.90 -31.20 57.45
CA SER A 102 21.92 -31.81 58.33
C SER A 102 21.43 -33.16 58.85
N THR A 103 22.34 -34.10 59.14
CA THR A 103 22.01 -35.39 59.75
C THR A 103 22.77 -35.61 61.05
N SER A 104 22.12 -36.15 62.05
CA SER A 104 22.73 -36.74 63.25
C SER A 104 22.43 -38.23 63.33
N ASN A 105 22.89 -38.91 64.40
CA ASN A 105 22.54 -40.30 64.65
C ASN A 105 21.06 -40.49 65.00
N ASP A 106 20.42 -39.47 65.55
CA ASP A 106 19.03 -39.54 66.02
C ASP A 106 18.05 -39.18 64.90
N ASP A 107 18.30 -38.09 64.17
CA ASP A 107 17.39 -37.57 63.13
C ASP A 107 18.13 -36.83 62.01
N THR A 108 17.48 -36.73 60.85
CA THR A 108 17.85 -35.83 59.75
C THR A 108 16.92 -34.62 59.68
N ARG A 109 17.52 -33.45 59.50
CA ARG A 109 16.80 -32.19 59.29
C ARG A 109 16.62 -31.94 57.81
N TYR A 110 15.39 -31.66 57.41
CA TYR A 110 15.03 -31.23 56.08
C TYR A 110 14.38 -29.85 56.12
N ALA A 111 14.39 -29.15 55.00
CA ALA A 111 13.60 -27.95 54.78
C ALA A 111 12.80 -28.14 53.49
N LEU A 112 11.51 -27.83 53.56
CA LEU A 112 10.62 -27.81 52.41
C LEU A 112 9.90 -26.47 52.33
N THR A 113 9.55 -26.06 51.12
CA THR A 113 8.67 -24.91 50.87
C THR A 113 7.36 -25.44 50.33
N ILE A 114 6.26 -25.10 51.00
CA ILE A 114 4.90 -25.35 50.52
C ILE A 114 4.39 -24.05 49.90
N ALA A 115 3.82 -24.15 48.71
CA ALA A 115 3.31 -23.03 47.92
C ALA A 115 1.97 -23.42 47.26
N PRO A 116 1.14 -22.45 46.86
CA PRO A 116 -0.09 -22.72 46.13
C PRO A 116 0.22 -23.18 44.71
N ARG A 117 -0.69 -23.93 44.08
CA ARG A 117 -0.48 -24.43 42.71
C ARG A 117 -0.25 -23.30 41.70
N ILE A 118 -0.89 -22.15 41.89
CA ILE A 118 -0.69 -20.96 41.02
C ILE A 118 0.76 -20.45 41.04
N ALA A 119 1.54 -20.70 42.11
CA ALA A 119 2.95 -20.31 42.18
C ALA A 119 3.80 -21.02 41.10
N LEU A 120 3.41 -22.23 40.71
CA LEU A 120 4.12 -23.04 39.72
C LEU A 120 4.08 -22.42 38.32
N LEU A 121 3.14 -21.52 38.04
CA LEU A 121 3.09 -20.77 36.77
C LEU A 121 4.33 -19.87 36.57
N GLY A 122 5.09 -19.59 37.64
CA GLY A 122 6.38 -18.90 37.57
C GLY A 122 7.48 -19.69 36.84
N TYR A 123 7.30 -21.00 36.63
CA TYR A 123 8.26 -21.84 35.89
C TYR A 123 7.98 -21.94 34.39
N THR A 124 6.87 -21.38 33.90
CA THR A 124 6.56 -21.31 32.47
C THR A 124 6.68 -19.88 31.99
N LYS A 125 7.54 -19.65 30.99
CA LYS A 125 7.82 -18.34 30.41
C LYS A 125 7.69 -18.39 28.90
N GLY A 126 6.96 -17.44 28.32
CA GLY A 126 6.67 -17.48 26.89
C GLY A 126 6.22 -16.16 26.31
N SER A 127 5.83 -16.24 25.05
CA SER A 127 5.11 -15.19 24.34
C SER A 127 3.89 -15.80 23.64
N GLY A 128 2.80 -15.05 23.55
CA GLY A 128 1.55 -15.53 22.98
C GLY A 128 0.59 -14.40 22.66
N ILE A 129 -0.30 -14.63 21.71
CA ILE A 129 -1.30 -13.68 21.25
C ILE A 129 -2.69 -14.22 21.58
N TYR A 130 -3.51 -13.39 22.22
CA TYR A 130 -4.91 -13.68 22.54
C TYR A 130 -5.78 -12.61 21.87
N LEU A 131 -6.70 -13.05 21.02
CA LEU A 131 -7.52 -12.16 20.19
C LEU A 131 -8.98 -12.19 20.64
N ASN A 132 -9.63 -11.03 20.65
CA ASN A 132 -11.05 -10.85 20.95
C ASN A 132 -11.49 -11.56 22.25
N GLN A 133 -10.69 -11.45 23.30
CA GLN A 133 -10.97 -12.04 24.62
C GLN A 133 -10.83 -10.98 25.72
N SER A 134 -11.64 -11.11 26.76
CA SER A 134 -11.53 -10.32 27.98
C SER A 134 -10.33 -10.76 28.82
N VAL A 135 -9.87 -9.88 29.72
CA VAL A 135 -8.79 -10.22 30.67
C VAL A 135 -9.12 -11.48 31.49
N THR A 136 -10.37 -11.63 31.91
CA THR A 136 -10.82 -12.77 32.70
C THR A 136 -10.78 -14.08 31.93
N GLU A 137 -11.17 -14.07 30.65
CA GLU A 137 -11.11 -15.25 29.77
C GLU A 137 -9.66 -15.67 29.52
N VAL A 138 -8.76 -14.70 29.28
CA VAL A 138 -7.32 -14.99 29.09
C VAL A 138 -6.71 -15.58 30.36
N VAL A 139 -7.00 -15.00 31.53
CA VAL A 139 -6.50 -15.52 32.82
C VAL A 139 -7.03 -16.94 33.05
N GLU A 140 -8.31 -17.19 32.81
CA GLU A 140 -8.88 -18.54 32.89
C GLU A 140 -8.18 -19.53 31.94
N GLN A 141 -7.97 -19.14 30.68
CA GLN A 141 -7.29 -19.96 29.68
C GLN A 141 -5.87 -20.33 30.13
N VAL A 142 -5.12 -19.37 30.69
CA VAL A 142 -3.77 -19.62 31.21
C VAL A 142 -3.80 -20.53 32.43
N LEU A 143 -4.72 -20.34 33.38
CA LEU A 143 -4.85 -21.23 34.54
C LEU A 143 -5.16 -22.67 34.10
N ARG A 144 -6.09 -22.86 33.18
CA ARG A 144 -6.49 -24.17 32.65
C ARG A 144 -5.37 -24.88 31.89
N LYS A 145 -4.52 -24.14 31.17
CA LYS A 145 -3.31 -24.67 30.53
C LYS A 145 -2.35 -25.35 31.54
N HIS A 146 -2.39 -24.94 32.81
CA HIS A 146 -1.62 -25.52 33.92
C HIS A 146 -2.40 -26.55 34.75
N GLY A 147 -3.55 -27.03 34.25
CA GLY A 147 -4.36 -28.05 34.91
C GLY A 147 -5.13 -27.56 36.13
N LEU A 148 -5.29 -26.24 36.30
CA LEU A 148 -6.22 -25.67 37.27
C LEU A 148 -7.64 -25.72 36.66
N GLU A 149 -8.56 -26.38 37.34
CA GLU A 149 -9.94 -26.57 36.89
C GLU A 149 -10.93 -25.65 37.64
N GLY A 150 -12.22 -25.77 37.33
CA GLY A 150 -13.27 -24.93 37.93
C GLY A 150 -13.31 -24.90 39.47
N PRO A 151 -12.99 -25.97 40.23
CA PRO A 151 -12.95 -25.89 41.69
C PRO A 151 -11.65 -25.28 42.24
N ASP A 152 -10.63 -25.03 41.42
CA ASP A 152 -9.34 -24.47 41.85
C ASP A 152 -9.33 -22.93 41.87
N PHE A 153 -10.26 -22.29 41.18
CA PHE A 153 -10.39 -20.83 41.17
C PHE A 153 -11.82 -20.35 40.91
N ALA A 154 -12.14 -19.14 41.34
CA ALA A 154 -13.44 -18.52 41.10
C ALA A 154 -13.33 -17.02 40.84
N PHE A 155 -14.01 -16.54 39.79
CA PHE A 155 -14.22 -15.12 39.55
C PHE A 155 -15.49 -14.66 40.26
N ARG A 156 -15.33 -13.93 41.36
CA ARG A 156 -16.42 -13.28 42.10
C ARG A 156 -16.29 -11.78 41.85
N LEU A 157 -16.72 -11.32 40.68
CA LEU A 157 -16.53 -9.94 40.23
C LEU A 157 -17.86 -9.16 40.33
N SER A 158 -17.78 -7.89 40.72
CA SER A 158 -18.91 -6.97 40.73
C SER A 158 -19.14 -6.30 39.37
N ARG A 159 -18.16 -6.39 38.45
CA ARG A 159 -18.21 -5.78 37.12
C ARG A 159 -18.01 -6.82 36.02
N GLU A 160 -18.52 -6.48 34.84
CA GLU A 160 -18.19 -7.17 33.60
C GLU A 160 -16.98 -6.51 32.93
N TYR A 161 -16.08 -7.31 32.38
CA TYR A 161 -14.86 -6.84 31.73
C TYR A 161 -14.99 -7.02 30.21
N PRO A 162 -14.74 -5.96 29.41
CA PRO A 162 -14.92 -6.03 27.97
C PRO A 162 -13.88 -6.94 27.31
N SER A 163 -14.23 -7.44 26.13
CA SER A 163 -13.28 -8.13 25.26
C SER A 163 -12.29 -7.15 24.65
N ARG A 164 -10.99 -7.49 24.67
CA ARG A 164 -9.93 -6.75 24.00
C ARG A 164 -9.63 -7.36 22.65
N GLU A 165 -9.37 -6.52 21.65
CA GLU A 165 -9.02 -7.00 20.31
C GLU A 165 -7.70 -7.78 20.30
N LEU A 166 -6.74 -7.35 21.13
CA LEU A 166 -5.42 -7.94 21.26
C LEU A 166 -4.96 -7.89 22.72
N ILE A 167 -4.51 -9.03 23.23
CA ILE A 167 -3.72 -9.15 24.44
C ILE A 167 -2.48 -9.96 24.11
N THR A 168 -1.30 -9.41 24.40
CA THR A 168 -0.02 -10.04 24.10
C THR A 168 0.71 -10.37 25.39
N GLN A 169 1.07 -11.64 25.54
CA GLN A 169 2.09 -12.07 26.50
C GLN A 169 3.45 -11.93 25.84
N TRP A 170 4.39 -11.21 26.44
CA TRP A 170 5.72 -10.99 25.85
C TRP A 170 6.85 -11.24 26.85
N ARG A 171 7.55 -12.37 26.69
CA ARG A 171 8.77 -12.74 27.44
C ARG A 171 8.61 -12.57 28.96
N GLU A 172 7.45 -12.97 29.46
CA GLU A 172 7.07 -12.94 30.88
C GLU A 172 6.58 -14.34 31.29
N THR A 173 6.68 -14.65 32.58
CA THR A 173 6.13 -15.90 33.10
C THR A 173 4.60 -15.89 33.05
N ASP A 174 3.97 -17.07 33.01
CA ASP A 174 2.51 -17.18 33.02
C ASP A 174 1.94 -16.57 34.32
N LEU A 175 2.68 -16.63 35.43
CA LEU A 175 2.32 -15.96 36.69
C LEU A 175 2.43 -14.42 36.61
N GLU A 176 3.56 -13.89 36.12
CA GLU A 176 3.74 -12.44 35.94
C GLU A 176 2.69 -11.87 34.99
N PHE A 177 2.35 -12.61 33.93
CA PHE A 177 1.31 -12.23 32.96
C PHE A 177 -0.06 -12.08 33.63
N ILE A 178 -0.49 -13.09 34.40
CA ILE A 178 -1.74 -13.03 35.17
C ILE A 178 -1.72 -11.88 36.16
N GLN A 179 -0.64 -11.75 36.95
CA GLN A 179 -0.52 -10.67 37.94
C GLN A 179 -0.58 -9.30 37.28
N ARG A 180 0.08 -9.10 36.14
CA ARG A 180 0.07 -7.85 35.39
C ARG A 180 -1.31 -7.52 34.86
N LEU A 181 -1.98 -8.46 34.20
CA LEU A 181 -3.32 -8.24 33.63
C LEU A 181 -4.35 -7.92 34.71
N LEU A 182 -4.40 -8.72 35.78
CA LEU A 182 -5.33 -8.50 36.89
C LEU A 182 -5.04 -7.19 37.61
N ALA A 183 -3.76 -6.89 37.87
CA ALA A 183 -3.37 -5.64 38.47
C ALA A 183 -3.76 -4.46 37.59
N GLU A 184 -3.60 -4.53 36.27
CA GLU A 184 -3.97 -3.47 35.32
C GLU A 184 -5.44 -3.09 35.44
N VAL A 185 -6.32 -4.09 35.42
CA VAL A 185 -7.78 -3.92 35.54
C VAL A 185 -8.27 -3.91 37.00
N GLY A 186 -7.37 -3.79 37.99
CA GLY A 186 -7.75 -3.61 39.39
C GLY A 186 -8.43 -4.80 40.08
N ILE A 187 -8.36 -5.98 39.48
CA ILE A 187 -8.80 -7.24 40.11
C ILE A 187 -7.71 -7.67 41.09
N TYR A 188 -8.05 -7.77 42.37
CA TYR A 188 -7.21 -8.39 43.37
C TYR A 188 -7.64 -9.84 43.57
N TRP A 189 -6.82 -10.62 44.26
CA TRP A 189 -7.15 -12.00 44.54
C TRP A 189 -6.61 -12.46 45.88
N ARG A 190 -7.27 -13.49 46.43
CA ARG A 190 -6.95 -14.12 47.72
C ARG A 190 -7.18 -15.63 47.64
N TYR A 191 -6.93 -16.32 48.74
CA TYR A 191 -7.11 -17.77 48.83
C TYR A 191 -8.22 -18.15 49.80
N GLU A 192 -8.96 -19.18 49.45
CA GLU A 192 -9.81 -19.95 50.36
C GLU A 192 -9.25 -21.37 50.47
N MET A 193 -9.32 -21.99 51.65
CA MET A 193 -8.87 -23.37 51.87
C MET A 193 -10.09 -24.27 51.96
N ASP A 194 -10.40 -25.05 50.91
CA ASP A 194 -11.55 -25.96 50.95
C ASP A 194 -11.12 -27.30 51.57
N SER A 195 -11.60 -27.55 52.79
CA SER A 195 -11.35 -28.78 53.54
C SER A 195 -11.97 -30.04 52.94
N ARG A 196 -12.93 -29.93 52.00
CA ARG A 196 -13.59 -31.10 51.39
C ARG A 196 -12.73 -31.78 50.31
N PRO A 197 -12.20 -31.06 49.31
CA PRO A 197 -11.21 -31.59 48.38
C PRO A 197 -9.77 -31.47 48.89
N GLU A 198 -9.53 -30.83 50.04
CA GLU A 198 -8.19 -30.57 50.60
C GLU A 198 -7.29 -29.76 49.65
N GLN A 199 -7.82 -28.65 49.11
CA GLN A 199 -7.11 -27.82 48.13
C GLN A 199 -7.25 -26.31 48.39
N ASP A 200 -6.31 -25.53 47.86
CA ASP A 200 -6.40 -24.08 47.80
C ASP A 200 -7.26 -23.62 46.61
N VAL A 201 -8.11 -22.63 46.84
CA VAL A 201 -8.96 -22.03 45.82
C VAL A 201 -8.58 -20.56 45.66
N VAL A 202 -8.24 -20.15 44.44
CA VAL A 202 -7.90 -18.76 44.11
C VAL A 202 -9.17 -17.96 43.82
N ILE A 203 -9.47 -16.96 44.63
CA ILE A 203 -10.68 -16.13 44.49
C ILE A 203 -10.29 -14.76 43.92
N PHE A 204 -10.77 -14.45 42.72
CA PHE A 204 -10.59 -13.16 42.05
C PHE A 204 -11.76 -12.21 42.35
N GLN A 205 -11.45 -10.98 42.76
CA GLN A 205 -12.40 -9.99 43.29
C GLN A 205 -12.01 -8.58 42.86
N ASP A 206 -12.96 -7.66 42.77
CA ASP A 206 -12.71 -6.29 42.28
C ASP A 206 -13.41 -5.18 43.08
N SER A 207 -14.13 -5.56 44.14
CA SER A 207 -14.89 -4.62 44.98
C SER A 207 -14.56 -4.79 46.47
N GLN A 208 -14.62 -3.67 47.19
CA GLN A 208 -14.47 -3.57 48.64
C GLN A 208 -15.63 -4.24 49.40
N GLN A 209 -16.79 -4.42 48.75
CA GLN A 209 -17.92 -5.15 49.34
C GLN A 209 -17.67 -6.65 49.44
N GLN A 210 -16.61 -7.14 48.78
CA GLN A 210 -16.31 -8.56 48.66
C GLN A 210 -15.24 -9.03 49.65
N TYR A 211 -14.75 -8.14 50.52
CA TYR A 211 -13.94 -8.52 51.67
C TYR A 211 -14.69 -9.45 52.61
N GLU A 212 -13.93 -10.19 53.42
CA GLU A 212 -14.50 -11.07 54.43
C GLU A 212 -14.73 -10.29 55.73
N PHE A 213 -15.99 -9.99 56.03
CA PHE A 213 -16.42 -9.25 57.22
C PHE A 213 -16.77 -10.20 58.39
N GLY A 214 -16.90 -9.64 59.59
CA GLY A 214 -17.29 -10.38 60.80
C GLY A 214 -16.12 -10.97 61.58
N VAL A 215 -14.89 -10.55 61.28
CA VAL A 215 -13.68 -10.95 62.01
C VAL A 215 -13.42 -9.93 63.13
N THR A 216 -13.78 -10.28 64.36
CA THR A 216 -13.58 -9.43 65.54
C THR A 216 -12.63 -10.08 66.53
N LEU A 217 -11.54 -9.39 66.89
CA LEU A 217 -10.60 -9.85 67.93
C LEU A 217 -10.43 -8.77 69.02
N PRO A 218 -10.33 -9.16 70.31
CA PRO A 218 -10.15 -8.21 71.39
C PRO A 218 -8.77 -7.53 71.33
N LEU A 219 -8.75 -6.22 71.58
CA LEU A 219 -7.50 -5.45 71.66
C LEU A 219 -6.91 -5.57 73.07
N ARG A 220 -5.82 -6.32 73.24
CA ARG A 220 -5.21 -6.63 74.55
C ARG A 220 -3.70 -6.58 74.48
N ASN A 221 -3.08 -5.60 75.15
CA ASN A 221 -1.63 -5.49 75.19
C ASN A 221 -1.02 -6.66 76.00
N GLN A 222 0.05 -7.28 75.51
CA GLN A 222 0.77 -8.37 76.19
C GLN A 222 1.61 -7.91 77.41
N ALA A 223 1.36 -6.70 77.92
CA ALA A 223 2.05 -6.15 79.09
C ALA A 223 1.53 -6.80 80.39
N GLY A 224 2.02 -8.00 80.72
CA GLY A 224 1.70 -8.70 81.97
C GLY A 224 2.17 -10.16 81.99
N MET A 225 1.95 -10.86 83.10
CA MET A 225 2.20 -12.31 83.26
C MET A 225 1.00 -13.17 82.83
N SER A 226 -0.04 -12.57 82.24
CA SER A 226 -1.29 -13.26 81.89
C SER A 226 -1.54 -13.17 80.39
N ASP A 227 -1.47 -14.31 79.71
CA ASP A 227 -2.24 -14.55 78.50
C ASP A 227 -3.70 -14.71 78.97
N SER A 228 -4.63 -13.87 78.50
CA SER A 228 -6.04 -13.97 78.89
C SER A 228 -6.70 -15.28 78.42
N GLY A 229 -5.96 -16.16 77.75
CA GLY A 229 -6.47 -17.42 77.19
C GLY A 229 -7.41 -17.19 76.00
N GLN A 230 -7.45 -15.96 75.49
CA GLN A 230 -8.28 -15.53 74.38
C GLN A 230 -7.36 -15.02 73.27
N GLU A 231 -7.66 -15.40 72.03
CA GLU A 231 -7.00 -14.83 70.87
C GLU A 231 -7.23 -13.32 70.85
N SER A 232 -6.18 -12.54 70.57
CA SER A 232 -6.23 -11.08 70.68
C SER A 232 -5.28 -10.43 69.67
N ILE A 233 -5.41 -9.11 69.55
CA ILE A 233 -4.48 -8.27 68.81
C ILE A 233 -3.86 -7.20 69.69
N TRP A 234 -2.67 -6.74 69.33
CA TRP A 234 -1.93 -5.71 70.07
C TRP A 234 -0.93 -4.97 69.18
N ASP A 235 -0.31 -3.93 69.76
CA ASP A 235 0.72 -3.10 69.10
C ASP A 235 0.28 -2.62 67.71
N ILE A 236 -0.93 -2.07 67.63
CA ILE A 236 -1.46 -1.49 66.39
C ILE A 236 -0.73 -0.18 66.11
N GLN A 237 -0.07 -0.12 64.97
CA GLN A 237 0.71 1.01 64.48
C GLN A 237 0.06 1.53 63.20
N THR A 238 -0.06 2.86 63.09
CA THR A 238 -0.56 3.54 61.89
C THR A 238 0.50 4.50 61.36
N ALA A 239 0.67 4.53 60.04
CA ALA A 239 1.57 5.43 59.34
C ALA A 239 0.85 6.09 58.15
N TYR A 240 1.23 7.34 57.86
CA TYR A 240 0.56 8.20 56.89
C TYR A 240 1.59 8.85 55.96
N ASN A 241 1.31 8.87 54.67
CA ASN A 241 2.15 9.53 53.65
C ASN A 241 1.34 10.58 52.89
N VAL A 242 1.99 11.65 52.44
CA VAL A 242 1.37 12.57 51.47
C VAL A 242 1.37 11.88 50.09
N VAL A 243 0.23 11.95 49.40
CA VAL A 243 0.05 11.35 48.07
C VAL A 243 -0.65 12.32 47.11
N SER A 244 -0.69 11.97 45.82
CA SER A 244 -1.38 12.78 44.80
C SER A 244 -2.90 12.83 45.02
N GLY A 245 -3.54 13.96 44.72
CA GLY A 245 -4.98 14.17 44.92
C GLY A 245 -5.86 13.90 43.70
N SER A 246 -5.27 13.76 42.53
CA SER A 246 -5.97 13.41 41.30
C SER A 246 -5.07 12.67 40.31
N VAL A 247 -5.73 11.98 39.39
CA VAL A 247 -5.10 11.35 38.22
C VAL A 247 -5.80 11.83 36.96
N ALA A 248 -5.02 12.21 35.96
CA ALA A 248 -5.50 12.50 34.61
C ALA A 248 -4.92 11.48 33.62
N THR A 249 -5.73 11.05 32.66
CA THR A 249 -5.35 10.07 31.63
C THR A 249 -5.73 10.62 30.25
N ARG A 250 -4.89 10.36 29.25
CA ARG A 250 -5.17 10.70 27.85
C ARG A 250 -4.67 9.61 26.92
N ASP A 251 -5.41 9.34 25.85
CA ASP A 251 -4.94 8.47 24.77
C ASP A 251 -5.33 9.01 23.38
N TYR A 252 -4.69 8.44 22.36
CA TYR A 252 -4.99 8.67 20.95
C TYR A 252 -5.52 7.38 20.30
N ASN A 253 -6.80 7.39 19.95
CA ASN A 253 -7.43 6.35 19.15
C ASN A 253 -7.49 6.80 17.68
N TYR A 254 -6.72 6.16 16.80
CA TYR A 254 -6.67 6.56 15.39
C TYR A 254 -7.99 6.37 14.64
N ARG A 255 -8.92 5.53 15.15
CA ARG A 255 -10.26 5.33 14.57
C ARG A 255 -11.18 6.52 14.83
N GLU A 256 -10.92 7.25 15.91
CA GLU A 256 -11.60 8.47 16.33
C GLU A 256 -10.59 9.63 16.45
N ALA A 257 -9.70 9.78 15.45
CA ALA A 257 -8.50 10.61 15.55
C ALA A 257 -8.71 12.09 15.95
N LEU A 258 -9.91 12.64 15.74
CA LEU A 258 -10.25 14.03 16.08
C LEU A 258 -10.86 14.18 17.48
N GLN A 259 -11.15 13.09 18.18
CA GLN A 259 -11.69 13.10 19.53
C GLN A 259 -10.57 12.76 20.53
N PRO A 260 -10.08 13.75 21.31
CA PRO A 260 -9.17 13.46 22.41
C PRO A 260 -9.87 12.57 23.43
N GLN A 261 -9.24 11.45 23.79
CA GLN A 261 -9.75 10.54 24.80
C GLN A 261 -9.20 10.97 26.18
N ASP A 262 -9.53 12.20 26.58
CA ASP A 262 -9.12 12.80 27.85
C ASP A 262 -10.07 12.33 28.98
N SER A 263 -9.53 11.99 30.13
CA SER A 263 -10.30 11.61 31.32
C SER A 263 -9.56 12.00 32.59
N ALA A 264 -10.29 12.17 33.68
CA ALA A 264 -9.71 12.44 35.00
C ALA A 264 -10.48 11.69 36.08
N GLY A 265 -9.76 11.24 37.10
CA GLY A 265 -10.28 10.56 38.27
C GLY A 265 -9.82 11.28 39.53
N SER A 266 -10.77 11.69 40.36
CA SER A 266 -10.50 12.09 41.74
C SER A 266 -11.55 11.45 42.64
N ILE A 267 -11.07 10.68 43.61
CA ILE A 267 -11.88 10.04 44.64
C ILE A 267 -11.75 10.94 45.85
N PHE A 268 -12.85 11.15 46.57
CA PHE A 268 -12.84 11.99 47.76
C PHE A 268 -11.75 11.52 48.74
N SER A 269 -10.81 12.40 49.02
CA SER A 269 -9.81 12.27 50.08
C SER A 269 -10.00 13.43 51.06
N LYS A 270 -9.59 13.25 52.31
CA LYS A 270 -9.69 14.32 53.32
C LYS A 270 -8.92 15.56 52.82
N GLU A 271 -9.55 16.73 52.88
CA GLU A 271 -8.92 17.97 52.42
C GLU A 271 -7.62 18.26 53.17
N GLY A 272 -6.60 18.74 52.45
CA GLY A 272 -5.32 19.19 53.00
C GLY A 272 -4.27 18.10 53.25
N ILE A 273 -4.55 16.82 52.95
CA ILE A 273 -3.58 15.72 53.11
C ILE A 273 -3.16 15.04 51.78
N THR A 274 -3.67 15.56 50.65
CA THR A 274 -3.27 15.18 49.29
C THR A 274 -2.86 16.42 48.49
N THR A 275 -1.98 16.28 47.50
CA THR A 275 -1.53 17.41 46.67
C THR A 275 -1.02 16.99 45.30
N GLY A 276 -1.19 17.85 44.30
CA GLY A 276 -0.72 17.61 42.93
C GLY A 276 -1.56 16.59 42.15
N GLU A 277 -1.24 16.49 40.86
CA GLU A 277 -1.88 15.60 39.89
C GLU A 277 -0.84 14.68 39.26
N THR A 278 -1.20 13.42 39.04
CA THR A 278 -0.42 12.49 38.22
C THR A 278 -1.06 12.35 36.84
N TYR A 279 -0.30 12.58 35.77
CA TYR A 279 -0.79 12.46 34.39
C TYR A 279 -0.21 11.22 33.70
N HIS A 280 -1.08 10.46 33.02
CA HIS A 280 -0.72 9.29 32.22
C HIS A 280 -1.16 9.44 30.77
N TYR A 281 -0.29 9.08 29.83
CA TYR A 281 -0.59 9.07 28.40
C TYR A 281 -0.49 7.65 27.84
N ALA A 282 -1.40 7.30 26.93
CA ALA A 282 -1.46 6.01 26.23
C ALA A 282 -1.69 4.79 27.14
N GLU A 283 -2.67 4.88 28.04
CA GLU A 283 -3.16 3.71 28.80
C GLU A 283 -4.08 2.82 27.95
N PRO A 284 -4.33 1.55 28.32
CA PRO A 284 -5.01 0.58 27.46
C PRO A 284 -6.54 0.75 27.44
N PHE A 285 -7.03 1.91 27.01
CA PHE A 285 -8.45 2.20 26.78
C PHE A 285 -8.68 2.78 25.39
N LEU A 286 -9.86 2.52 24.80
CA LEU A 286 -10.22 3.06 23.48
C LEU A 286 -11.12 4.29 23.56
N THR A 287 -11.81 4.48 24.69
CA THR A 287 -12.78 5.55 24.92
C THR A 287 -12.58 6.16 26.31
N ALA A 288 -12.84 7.46 26.45
CA ALA A 288 -12.80 8.18 27.71
C ALA A 288 -13.77 7.58 28.77
N GLY A 289 -15.03 7.36 28.36
CA GLY A 289 -16.08 6.68 29.14
C GLY A 289 -16.34 7.24 30.55
N ASP A 290 -17.03 6.45 31.38
CA ASP A 290 -17.29 6.75 32.79
C ASP A 290 -16.49 5.83 33.72
N ALA A 291 -16.39 6.19 35.00
CA ALA A 291 -15.58 5.44 35.95
C ALA A 291 -16.12 4.04 36.29
N GLU A 292 -17.41 3.76 36.14
CA GLU A 292 -18.01 2.47 36.51
C GLU A 292 -17.86 1.42 35.42
N SER A 293 -17.90 1.85 34.16
CA SER A 293 -17.64 1.00 32.99
C SER A 293 -16.17 0.55 32.97
N ALA A 294 -15.92 -0.76 32.98
CA ALA A 294 -14.56 -1.31 33.00
C ALA A 294 -13.75 -0.92 31.74
N GLU A 295 -12.44 -0.70 31.94
CA GLU A 295 -11.46 -0.38 30.89
C GLU A 295 -11.70 0.92 30.08
N THR A 296 -12.46 1.87 30.61
CA THR A 296 -12.51 3.25 30.09
C THR A 296 -11.37 4.11 30.64
N GLY A 297 -11.11 5.28 30.04
CA GLY A 297 -10.14 6.25 30.56
C GLY A 297 -10.45 6.69 32.00
N ALA A 298 -11.70 7.04 32.29
CA ALA A 298 -12.14 7.41 33.64
C ALA A 298 -12.00 6.26 34.65
N TYR A 299 -12.23 5.03 34.22
CA TYR A 299 -12.03 3.83 35.04
C TYR A 299 -10.57 3.63 35.42
N PHE A 300 -9.64 3.72 34.46
CA PHE A 300 -8.22 3.60 34.76
C PHE A 300 -7.73 4.75 35.65
N ALA A 301 -8.17 5.99 35.39
CA ALA A 301 -7.86 7.13 36.26
C ALA A 301 -8.33 6.88 37.71
N ARG A 302 -9.52 6.32 37.92
CA ARG A 302 -10.01 5.91 39.23
C ARG A 302 -9.12 4.83 39.86
N LEU A 303 -8.83 3.73 39.14
CA LEU A 303 -8.00 2.64 39.67
C LEU A 303 -6.59 3.12 40.08
N ARG A 304 -6.01 4.03 39.29
CA ARG A 304 -4.71 4.66 39.59
C ARG A 304 -4.81 5.45 40.88
N HIS A 305 -5.87 6.24 41.04
CA HIS A 305 -6.06 7.02 42.25
C HIS A 305 -6.32 6.14 43.48
N GLU A 306 -7.08 5.05 43.37
CA GLU A 306 -7.23 4.07 44.46
C GLU A 306 -5.87 3.47 44.89
N ARG A 307 -4.99 3.12 43.94
CA ARG A 307 -3.63 2.64 44.28
C ARG A 307 -2.81 3.69 45.02
N ILE A 308 -2.91 4.96 44.60
CA ILE A 308 -2.25 6.08 45.25
C ILE A 308 -2.77 6.24 46.69
N LEU A 309 -4.09 6.15 46.90
CA LEU A 309 -4.71 6.21 48.22
C LEU A 309 -4.38 5.00 49.10
N ASN A 310 -4.24 3.79 48.53
CA ASN A 310 -3.80 2.61 49.27
C ASN A 310 -2.39 2.76 49.86
N ALA A 311 -1.53 3.59 49.25
CA ALA A 311 -0.20 3.92 49.77
C ALA A 311 -0.21 5.08 50.79
N GLN A 312 -1.34 5.80 50.92
CA GLN A 312 -1.50 6.91 51.85
C GLN A 312 -1.52 6.43 53.30
N TYR A 313 -2.17 5.29 53.57
CA TYR A 313 -2.36 4.73 54.90
C TYR A 313 -1.74 3.34 55.01
N HIS A 314 -0.92 3.12 56.03
CA HIS A 314 -0.39 1.81 56.36
C HIS A 314 -0.69 1.47 57.82
N VAL A 315 -1.23 0.27 58.04
CA VAL A 315 -1.56 -0.25 59.36
C VAL A 315 -0.75 -1.52 59.58
N SER A 316 -0.15 -1.68 60.75
CA SER A 316 0.44 -2.96 61.14
C SER A 316 0.12 -3.29 62.59
N GLY A 317 0.16 -4.56 62.94
CA GLY A 317 -0.08 -5.02 64.30
C GLY A 317 0.26 -6.48 64.48
N HIS A 318 0.06 -6.98 65.70
CA HIS A 318 0.34 -8.35 66.06
C HIS A 318 -0.94 -9.08 66.49
N SER A 319 -0.98 -10.40 66.29
CA SER A 319 -2.07 -11.26 66.75
C SER A 319 -1.57 -12.61 67.25
N SER A 320 -2.37 -13.23 68.12
CA SER A 320 -2.22 -14.62 68.54
C SER A 320 -3.12 -15.59 67.78
N SER A 321 -4.05 -15.09 66.93
CA SER A 321 -4.96 -15.94 66.16
C SER A 321 -4.30 -16.46 64.88
N PRO A 322 -4.27 -17.78 64.63
CA PRO A 322 -3.81 -18.33 63.35
C PRO A 322 -4.87 -18.18 62.23
N LEU A 323 -6.09 -17.74 62.55
CA LEU A 323 -7.21 -17.64 61.61
C LEU A 323 -7.15 -16.39 60.73
N LEU A 324 -6.33 -15.39 61.09
CA LEU A 324 -6.19 -14.17 60.29
C LEU A 324 -5.56 -14.47 58.92
N ALA A 325 -6.21 -13.97 57.87
CA ALA A 325 -5.80 -14.15 56.48
C ALA A 325 -5.99 -12.86 55.66
N PRO A 326 -5.24 -12.68 54.56
CA PRO A 326 -5.42 -11.52 53.68
C PRO A 326 -6.82 -11.48 53.05
N GLY A 327 -7.42 -10.29 53.03
CA GLY A 327 -8.78 -10.03 52.52
C GLY A 327 -9.87 -9.99 53.60
N GLN A 328 -9.53 -10.28 54.85
CA GLN A 328 -10.42 -10.09 56.00
C GLN A 328 -10.45 -8.63 56.46
N VAL A 329 -11.63 -8.16 56.91
CA VAL A 329 -11.80 -6.89 57.61
C VAL A 329 -11.78 -7.16 59.11
N LEU A 330 -10.68 -6.78 59.75
CA LEU A 330 -10.45 -6.96 61.17
C LEU A 330 -11.05 -5.78 61.97
N GLU A 331 -11.96 -6.11 62.87
CA GLU A 331 -12.56 -5.22 63.85
C GLU A 331 -12.11 -5.57 65.28
N THR A 332 -12.33 -4.65 66.22
CA THR A 332 -11.89 -4.82 67.61
C THR A 332 -12.96 -4.38 68.60
N ASP A 333 -12.87 -4.89 69.82
CA ASP A 333 -13.74 -4.48 70.93
C ASP A 333 -13.31 -3.17 71.63
N GLY A 334 -12.14 -2.64 71.27
CA GLY A 334 -11.54 -1.45 71.87
C GLY A 334 -11.57 -0.23 70.93
N PRO A 335 -11.26 0.96 71.45
CA PRO A 335 -11.17 2.16 70.62
C PRO A 335 -9.96 2.07 69.68
N LEU A 336 -10.23 2.13 68.37
CA LEU A 336 -9.21 2.29 67.34
C LEU A 336 -9.00 3.79 67.02
N PRO A 337 -7.81 4.19 66.53
CA PRO A 337 -7.62 5.50 65.93
C PRO A 337 -8.66 5.82 64.87
N ASP A 338 -9.09 7.09 64.77
CA ASP A 338 -10.15 7.53 63.84
C ASP A 338 -9.95 7.05 62.39
N ALA A 339 -8.70 6.95 61.94
CA ALA A 339 -8.35 6.52 60.59
C ALA A 339 -8.72 5.07 60.28
N ILE A 340 -8.85 4.21 61.30
CA ILE A 340 -9.13 2.77 61.15
C ILE A 340 -10.37 2.35 61.97
N LYS A 341 -11.20 3.30 62.38
CA LYS A 341 -12.40 3.06 63.18
C LYS A 341 -13.41 2.11 62.51
N GLU A 342 -13.40 2.06 61.18
CA GLU A 342 -14.31 1.26 60.35
C GLU A 342 -13.74 -0.14 60.05
N GLY A 343 -12.57 -0.48 60.61
CA GLY A 343 -11.90 -1.76 60.44
C GLY A 343 -10.59 -1.67 59.66
N ILE A 344 -9.84 -2.76 59.68
CA ILE A 344 -8.54 -2.90 59.01
C ILE A 344 -8.66 -4.02 57.98
N VAL A 345 -8.51 -3.69 56.70
CA VAL A 345 -8.39 -4.69 55.64
C VAL A 345 -6.99 -5.30 55.71
N ILE A 346 -6.90 -6.58 56.08
CA ILE A 346 -5.63 -7.29 56.15
C ILE A 346 -5.11 -7.52 54.73
N THR A 347 -3.95 -6.96 54.40
CA THR A 347 -3.32 -7.12 53.08
C THR A 347 -2.19 -8.14 53.11
N THR A 348 -1.54 -8.35 54.25
CA THR A 348 -0.47 -9.33 54.44
C THR A 348 -0.46 -9.86 55.87
N VAL A 349 -0.21 -11.16 56.03
CA VAL A 349 0.13 -11.77 57.31
C VAL A 349 1.47 -12.48 57.22
N ARG A 350 2.27 -12.33 58.26
CA ARG A 350 3.56 -13.02 58.44
C ARG A 350 3.48 -13.83 59.70
N THR A 351 3.60 -15.14 59.59
CA THR A 351 3.51 -16.06 60.73
C THR A 351 4.82 -16.80 60.93
N SER A 352 5.15 -17.08 62.18
CA SER A 352 6.28 -17.93 62.54
C SER A 352 6.01 -18.70 63.81
N GLY A 353 6.68 -19.83 63.96
CA GLY A 353 6.58 -20.66 65.15
C GLY A 353 7.60 -21.78 65.14
N SER A 354 7.92 -22.30 66.33
CA SER A 354 8.83 -23.43 66.46
C SER A 354 8.55 -24.25 67.71
N ARG A 355 9.27 -25.36 67.90
CA ARG A 355 9.22 -26.09 69.18
C ARG A 355 9.74 -25.26 70.37
N LYS A 356 10.58 -24.24 70.11
CA LYS A 356 11.21 -23.41 71.14
C LYS A 356 10.52 -22.06 71.37
N SER A 357 9.65 -21.64 70.46
CA SER A 357 9.05 -20.31 70.45
C SER A 357 7.58 -20.42 70.08
N SER A 358 6.74 -19.67 70.79
CA SER A 358 5.31 -19.63 70.53
C SER A 358 5.00 -19.12 69.12
N PHE A 359 3.76 -19.36 68.69
CA PHE A 359 3.20 -18.75 67.50
C PHE A 359 3.28 -17.22 67.60
N THR A 360 3.65 -16.59 66.49
CA THR A 360 3.61 -15.14 66.32
C THR A 360 2.98 -14.82 64.97
N LEU A 361 1.99 -13.92 64.93
CA LEU A 361 1.48 -13.33 63.70
C LEU A 361 1.71 -11.82 63.73
N LYS A 362 2.29 -11.29 62.65
CA LYS A 362 2.28 -9.87 62.33
C LYS A 362 1.41 -9.65 61.10
N PHE A 363 0.44 -8.74 61.18
CA PHE A 363 -0.38 -8.35 60.04
C PHE A 363 -0.01 -6.93 59.58
N GLU A 364 -0.21 -6.71 58.29
CA GLU A 364 -0.17 -5.42 57.62
C GLU A 364 -1.51 -5.22 56.90
N GLY A 365 -1.94 -3.97 56.77
CA GLY A 365 -3.25 -3.66 56.21
C GLY A 365 -3.41 -2.20 55.81
N ILE A 366 -4.60 -1.92 55.30
CA ILE A 366 -5.09 -0.57 55.00
C ILE A 366 -6.41 -0.34 55.75
N PRO A 367 -6.80 0.91 56.03
CA PRO A 367 -8.13 1.18 56.54
C PRO A 367 -9.22 0.65 55.61
N TYR A 368 -10.27 0.07 56.20
CA TYR A 368 -11.48 -0.18 55.43
C TYR A 368 -12.13 1.15 55.01
N SER A 369 -12.64 1.18 53.78
CA SER A 369 -13.33 2.33 53.20
C SER A 369 -14.41 1.84 52.24
N GLU A 370 -15.58 2.48 52.28
CA GLU A 370 -16.65 2.21 51.31
C GLU A 370 -16.34 2.78 49.91
N THR A 371 -15.35 3.67 49.78
CA THR A 371 -15.04 4.37 48.52
C THR A 371 -13.68 4.01 47.92
N VAL A 372 -12.77 3.44 48.71
CA VAL A 372 -11.41 3.06 48.27
C VAL A 372 -11.20 1.57 48.48
N CYS A 373 -11.02 0.85 47.38
CA CYS A 373 -10.71 -0.57 47.40
C CYS A 373 -9.20 -0.82 47.30
N TYR A 374 -8.72 -1.88 47.97
CA TYR A 374 -7.41 -2.45 47.73
C TYR A 374 -7.22 -2.75 46.23
N ARG A 375 -6.09 -2.32 45.71
CA ARG A 375 -5.66 -2.55 44.33
C ARG A 375 -4.25 -3.12 44.33
N PRO A 376 -3.99 -4.18 43.55
CA PRO A 376 -2.65 -4.75 43.46
C PRO A 376 -1.66 -3.72 42.92
N ALA A 377 -0.41 -3.86 43.33
CA ALA A 377 0.69 -3.09 42.75
C ALA A 377 0.81 -3.40 41.25
N LEU A 378 1.01 -2.37 40.44
CA LEU A 378 1.15 -2.53 39.00
C LEU A 378 2.54 -3.04 38.63
N LEU A 379 2.56 -4.09 37.82
CA LEU A 379 3.77 -4.56 37.16
C LEU A 379 4.00 -3.72 35.89
N SER A 380 5.27 -3.47 35.56
CA SER A 380 5.62 -2.79 34.32
C SER A 380 5.15 -3.62 33.12
N ARG A 381 4.49 -2.98 32.15
CA ARG A 381 4.15 -3.64 30.88
C ARG A 381 5.45 -4.07 30.18
N PRO A 382 5.50 -5.28 29.61
CA PRO A 382 6.64 -5.69 28.79
C PRO A 382 6.76 -4.75 27.59
N VAL A 383 8.00 -4.46 27.18
CA VAL A 383 8.29 -3.53 26.09
C VAL A 383 8.98 -4.28 24.95
N ILE A 384 8.46 -4.13 23.73
CA ILE A 384 9.14 -4.58 22.51
C ILE A 384 9.94 -3.41 21.95
N SER A 385 11.25 -3.43 22.17
CA SER A 385 12.16 -2.45 21.59
C SER A 385 12.44 -2.80 20.12
N GLY A 386 12.09 -1.88 19.20
CA GLY A 386 12.32 -2.05 17.77
C GLY A 386 11.14 -2.72 17.04
N SER A 387 11.44 -3.52 16.02
CA SER A 387 10.44 -4.22 15.22
C SER A 387 10.63 -5.73 15.26
N LEU A 388 9.54 -6.47 15.13
CA LEU A 388 9.54 -7.92 14.97
C LEU A 388 9.19 -8.29 13.52
N PRO A 389 9.82 -9.33 12.96
CA PRO A 389 9.45 -9.83 11.65
C PRO A 389 8.05 -10.46 11.71
N ALA A 390 7.30 -10.25 10.64
CA ALA A 390 6.01 -10.85 10.41
C ALA A 390 5.79 -11.08 8.91
N ARG A 391 4.80 -11.91 8.59
CA ARG A 391 4.36 -12.18 7.22
C ARG A 391 2.97 -11.63 7.01
N VAL A 392 2.77 -10.88 5.92
CA VAL A 392 1.43 -10.48 5.50
C VAL A 392 0.62 -11.72 5.14
N GLU A 393 -0.62 -11.78 5.61
CA GLU A 393 -1.56 -12.87 5.31
C GLU A 393 -2.76 -12.34 4.51
N SER A 394 -3.22 -13.13 3.54
CA SER A 394 -4.54 -12.99 2.91
C SER A 394 -5.54 -14.02 3.44
N THR A 395 -6.80 -14.00 2.97
CA THR A 395 -7.79 -15.05 3.29
C THR A 395 -7.43 -16.39 2.66
N GLN A 396 -6.77 -16.38 1.50
CA GLN A 396 -6.30 -17.58 0.83
C GLN A 396 -4.78 -17.50 0.64
N LYS A 397 -4.12 -18.63 0.90
CA LYS A 397 -2.67 -18.74 0.72
C LYS A 397 -2.32 -18.62 -0.76
N GLY A 398 -1.37 -17.75 -1.07
CA GLY A 398 -0.89 -17.52 -2.44
C GLY A 398 -1.71 -16.49 -3.23
N ASP A 399 -2.59 -15.73 -2.57
CA ASP A 399 -3.22 -14.57 -3.18
C ASP A 399 -2.16 -13.57 -3.65
N ILE A 400 -2.30 -13.10 -4.90
CA ILE A 400 -1.36 -12.11 -5.44
C ILE A 400 -1.41 -10.82 -4.63
N TYR A 401 -2.61 -10.41 -4.19
CA TYR A 401 -2.81 -9.20 -3.39
C TYR A 401 -3.36 -9.59 -2.03
N SER A 402 -2.75 -9.07 -0.96
CA SER A 402 -3.22 -9.37 0.39
C SER A 402 -4.63 -8.83 0.62
N TRP A 403 -5.41 -9.54 1.42
CA TRP A 403 -6.71 -9.07 1.88
C TRP A 403 -6.58 -7.80 2.74
N LEU A 404 -7.28 -6.73 2.33
CA LEU A 404 -7.38 -5.47 3.05
C LEU A 404 -8.79 -5.28 3.61
N ASP A 405 -8.88 -4.60 4.74
CA ASP A 405 -10.16 -4.10 5.24
C ASP A 405 -10.56 -2.76 4.58
N PRO A 406 -11.78 -2.24 4.82
CA PRO A 406 -12.23 -0.98 4.22
C PRO A 406 -11.33 0.24 4.53
N GLU A 407 -10.52 0.17 5.58
CA GLU A 407 -9.55 1.20 5.97
C GLU A 407 -8.14 0.99 5.39
N GLY A 408 -7.92 -0.09 4.64
CA GLY A 408 -6.63 -0.41 4.00
C GLY A 408 -5.57 -0.93 4.96
N ARG A 409 -5.97 -1.60 6.05
CA ARG A 409 -5.11 -2.32 7.00
C ARG A 409 -4.87 -3.76 6.54
N TYR A 410 -3.84 -4.39 7.10
CA TYR A 410 -3.38 -5.72 6.73
C TYR A 410 -3.52 -6.70 7.89
N ARG A 411 -3.72 -7.99 7.58
CA ARG A 411 -3.47 -9.09 8.53
C ARG A 411 -2.03 -9.54 8.40
N VAL A 412 -1.42 -9.89 9.52
CA VAL A 412 -0.07 -10.43 9.57
C VAL A 412 0.01 -11.58 10.56
N LYS A 413 0.99 -12.46 10.34
CA LYS A 413 1.44 -13.43 11.32
C LYS A 413 2.82 -13.05 11.84
N LEU A 414 2.91 -12.78 13.13
CA LEU A 414 4.16 -12.48 13.82
C LEU A 414 4.95 -13.77 14.03
N ASP A 415 6.24 -13.77 13.70
CA ASP A 415 7.07 -14.98 13.72
C ASP A 415 7.26 -15.59 15.12
N PHE A 416 7.14 -14.78 16.18
CA PHE A 416 7.25 -15.28 17.55
C PHE A 416 6.02 -16.09 17.98
N ASP A 417 4.88 -15.89 17.32
CA ASP A 417 3.68 -16.61 17.66
C ASP A 417 3.77 -18.05 17.14
N ARG A 418 3.86 -18.97 18.09
CA ARG A 418 3.96 -20.41 17.83
C ARG A 418 2.59 -21.05 17.60
N SER A 419 1.51 -20.28 17.77
CA SER A 419 0.17 -20.76 17.44
C SER A 419 0.04 -21.03 15.94
N SER A 420 -0.90 -21.91 15.59
CA SER A 420 -1.22 -22.22 14.19
C SER A 420 -2.70 -21.90 13.95
N PRO A 421 -3.07 -20.61 13.95
CA PRO A 421 -4.44 -20.18 13.73
C PRO A 421 -4.80 -20.36 12.24
N GLU A 422 -6.09 -20.18 11.94
CA GLU A 422 -6.54 -20.12 10.56
C GLU A 422 -5.85 -18.95 9.81
N GLN A 423 -5.55 -19.17 8.53
CA GLN A 423 -4.90 -18.18 7.67
C GLN A 423 -5.68 -16.85 7.67
N GLY A 424 -4.99 -15.74 7.92
CA GLY A 424 -5.59 -14.40 7.97
C GLY A 424 -6.18 -14.02 9.34
N TYR A 425 -6.09 -14.92 10.34
CA TYR A 425 -6.60 -14.70 11.69
C TYR A 425 -5.50 -14.74 12.77
N ALA A 426 -4.22 -14.67 12.39
CA ALA A 426 -3.11 -14.75 13.34
C ALA A 426 -2.92 -13.52 14.23
N CYS A 427 -3.28 -12.32 13.75
CA CYS A 427 -3.15 -11.07 14.49
C CYS A 427 -4.26 -10.09 14.08
N VAL A 428 -4.45 -9.01 14.83
CA VAL A 428 -5.40 -7.92 14.51
C VAL A 428 -5.04 -7.19 13.20
N TRP A 429 -5.96 -6.36 12.71
CA TRP A 429 -5.74 -5.51 11.55
C TRP A 429 -4.71 -4.41 11.83
N LEU A 430 -3.58 -4.42 11.09
CA LEU A 430 -2.47 -3.50 11.29
C LEU A 430 -2.45 -2.38 10.26
N ARG A 431 -2.21 -1.14 10.72
CA ARG A 431 -1.92 -0.01 9.84
C ARG A 431 -0.54 -0.17 9.21
N LEU A 432 -0.40 0.23 7.95
CA LEU A 432 0.88 0.37 7.26
C LEU A 432 1.35 1.83 7.36
N ALA A 433 2.55 2.05 7.89
CA ALA A 433 3.24 3.32 7.81
C ALA A 433 3.58 3.64 6.34
N LYS A 434 3.14 4.80 5.85
CA LYS A 434 3.27 5.20 4.44
C LYS A 434 4.18 6.43 4.32
N PRO A 435 4.95 6.57 3.23
CA PRO A 435 5.76 7.77 2.97
C PRO A 435 4.93 9.05 2.90
N TYR A 436 3.67 8.95 2.48
CA TYR A 436 2.74 10.07 2.37
C TYR A 436 1.30 9.59 2.57
N ALA A 437 0.53 10.30 3.39
CA ALA A 437 -0.89 10.03 3.65
C ALA A 437 -1.65 11.32 3.98
N GLY A 438 -2.90 11.40 3.53
CA GLY A 438 -3.85 12.47 3.77
C GLY A 438 -5.26 11.98 3.45
N ASP A 439 -6.25 12.88 3.47
CA ASP A 439 -7.66 12.54 3.26
C ASP A 439 -7.92 12.00 1.84
N THR A 440 -7.66 12.82 0.82
CA THR A 440 -7.85 12.47 -0.60
C THR A 440 -6.54 12.16 -1.34
N CYS A 441 -5.42 12.15 -0.63
CA CYS A 441 -4.08 12.00 -1.21
C CYS A 441 -3.21 11.05 -0.38
N GLY A 442 -2.22 10.42 -1.01
CA GLY A 442 -1.28 9.54 -0.32
C GLY A 442 -0.50 8.65 -1.26
N PHE A 443 0.38 7.84 -0.68
CA PHE A 443 1.18 6.83 -1.36
C PHE A 443 0.81 5.45 -0.82
N HIS A 444 0.18 4.62 -1.65
CA HIS A 444 -0.19 3.25 -1.27
C HIS A 444 0.10 2.28 -2.42
N SER A 445 1.01 1.34 -2.17
CA SER A 445 1.24 0.17 -3.00
C SER A 445 0.86 -1.06 -2.16
N PRO A 446 -0.23 -1.78 -2.49
CA PRO A 446 -0.66 -2.92 -1.71
C PRO A 446 0.45 -3.96 -1.53
N LEU A 447 0.63 -4.45 -0.31
CA LEU A 447 1.50 -5.58 -0.04
C LEU A 447 0.87 -6.88 -0.59
N LEU A 448 1.69 -7.90 -0.81
CA LEU A 448 1.26 -9.20 -1.32
C LEU A 448 1.21 -10.21 -0.17
N ASP A 449 0.44 -11.29 -0.32
CA ASP A 449 0.50 -12.42 0.62
C ASP A 449 1.94 -12.94 0.74
N GLY A 450 2.38 -13.24 1.96
CA GLY A 450 3.73 -13.72 2.26
C GLY A 450 4.83 -12.63 2.32
N THR A 451 4.53 -11.37 1.97
CA THR A 451 5.51 -10.27 2.05
C THR A 451 6.08 -10.17 3.47
N GLU A 452 7.42 -10.15 3.60
CA GLU A 452 8.06 -9.87 4.87
C GLU A 452 7.81 -8.43 5.28
N VAL A 453 7.39 -8.24 6.53
CA VAL A 453 7.20 -6.91 7.10
C VAL A 453 7.85 -6.81 8.48
N ALA A 454 8.36 -5.63 8.78
CA ALA A 454 8.79 -5.25 10.11
C ALA A 454 7.62 -4.60 10.85
N VAL A 455 7.12 -5.26 11.89
CA VAL A 455 6.05 -4.75 12.77
C VAL A 455 6.68 -4.03 13.95
N ALA A 456 6.40 -2.73 14.07
CA ALA A 456 6.80 -1.91 15.22
C ALA A 456 5.62 -1.73 16.18
N PHE A 457 5.92 -1.25 17.39
CA PHE A 457 4.96 -1.18 18.50
C PHE A 457 4.96 0.24 19.07
N ASP A 458 3.81 0.89 19.12
CA ASP A 458 3.69 2.27 19.62
C ASP A 458 4.10 2.35 21.10
N GLY A 459 5.04 3.24 21.43
CA GLY A 459 5.67 3.29 22.76
C GLY A 459 6.38 1.98 23.19
N GLY A 460 6.54 1.02 22.27
CA GLY A 460 6.97 -0.35 22.55
C GLY A 460 5.89 -1.23 23.20
N ASP A 461 4.62 -0.80 23.22
CA ASP A 461 3.48 -1.55 23.76
C ASP A 461 3.13 -2.74 22.86
N PRO A 462 3.26 -3.99 23.35
CA PRO A 462 2.97 -5.19 22.57
C PRO A 462 1.56 -5.25 21.98
N ASP A 463 0.60 -4.54 22.58
CA ASP A 463 -0.79 -4.52 22.15
C ASP A 463 -1.08 -3.40 21.12
N ARG A 464 -0.08 -2.61 20.71
CA ARG A 464 -0.21 -1.54 19.70
C ARG A 464 0.71 -1.75 18.47
N PRO A 465 0.61 -2.90 17.77
CA PRO A 465 1.40 -3.16 16.57
C PRO A 465 0.98 -2.32 15.36
N TYR A 466 1.94 -1.97 14.50
CA TYR A 466 1.73 -1.45 13.15
C TYR A 466 2.88 -1.89 12.23
N ILE A 467 2.61 -1.97 10.93
CA ILE A 467 3.65 -2.29 9.94
C ILE A 467 4.48 -1.04 9.68
N ALA A 468 5.76 -1.08 10.01
CA ALA A 468 6.69 0.03 9.78
C ALA A 468 7.32 -0.02 8.39
N TYR A 469 7.72 -1.21 7.93
CA TYR A 469 8.44 -1.40 6.67
C TYR A 469 8.08 -2.74 6.02
N ALA A 470 8.20 -2.80 4.69
CA ALA A 470 8.27 -4.06 3.94
C ALA A 470 9.74 -4.40 3.67
N LEU A 471 10.09 -5.67 3.75
CA LEU A 471 11.45 -6.18 3.59
C LEU A 471 11.50 -7.19 2.44
N HIS A 472 12.65 -7.28 1.78
CA HIS A 472 12.95 -8.37 0.85
C HIS A 472 13.58 -9.54 1.60
N ASP A 473 13.42 -10.76 1.09
CA ASP A 473 13.95 -11.97 1.70
C ASP A 473 14.56 -12.91 0.64
N SER A 474 14.99 -14.10 1.05
CA SER A 474 15.62 -15.07 0.14
C SER A 474 14.69 -15.65 -0.91
N GLU A 475 13.38 -15.70 -0.66
CA GLU A 475 12.37 -16.17 -1.61
C GLU A 475 11.86 -15.01 -2.49
N HIS A 476 11.87 -13.79 -1.96
CA HIS A 476 11.42 -12.55 -2.58
C HIS A 476 12.54 -11.50 -2.62
N PRO A 477 13.58 -11.70 -3.46
CA PRO A 477 14.73 -10.79 -3.50
C PRO A 477 14.38 -9.43 -4.10
N ASP A 478 15.18 -8.42 -3.74
CA ASP A 478 15.07 -7.08 -4.30
C ASP A 478 15.26 -7.08 -5.82
N HIS A 479 14.62 -6.11 -6.48
CA HIS A 479 14.73 -5.90 -7.92
C HIS A 479 16.07 -5.25 -8.33
N VAL A 480 16.71 -4.56 -7.39
CA VAL A 480 18.03 -3.95 -7.57
C VAL A 480 19.06 -4.76 -6.78
N THR A 481 20.00 -5.35 -7.50
CA THR A 481 21.07 -6.21 -6.97
C THR A 481 22.42 -5.74 -7.51
N SER A 482 23.50 -6.48 -7.21
CA SER A 482 24.83 -6.22 -7.77
C SER A 482 24.85 -6.12 -9.30
N ASP A 483 23.98 -6.85 -9.99
CA ASP A 483 23.94 -6.94 -11.46
C ASP A 483 23.35 -5.71 -12.15
N ASN A 484 22.71 -4.82 -11.38
CA ASN A 484 22.02 -3.64 -11.87
C ASN A 484 21.96 -2.50 -10.83
N HIS A 485 22.98 -2.38 -9.97
CA HIS A 485 23.08 -1.49 -8.81
C HIS A 485 22.99 0.02 -9.10
N THR A 486 23.02 0.43 -10.37
CA THR A 486 22.82 1.82 -10.82
C THR A 486 21.37 2.15 -11.18
N ARG A 487 20.43 1.23 -10.93
CA ARG A 487 19.01 1.41 -11.24
C ARG A 487 18.20 1.83 -10.04
N ASN A 488 17.21 2.67 -10.32
CA ASN A 488 16.09 2.99 -9.44
C ASN A 488 14.82 2.43 -10.08
N VAL A 489 14.11 1.53 -9.39
CA VAL A 489 12.99 0.78 -9.98
C VAL A 489 11.78 0.81 -9.06
N TRP A 490 10.65 1.27 -9.58
CA TRP A 490 9.33 0.97 -9.03
C TRP A 490 8.61 0.05 -10.00
N ARG A 491 8.17 -1.12 -9.51
CA ARG A 491 7.54 -2.17 -10.32
C ARG A 491 6.38 -2.81 -9.58
N THR A 492 5.24 -2.97 -10.27
CA THR A 492 4.07 -3.69 -9.75
C THR A 492 4.08 -5.18 -10.15
N PRO A 493 3.22 -6.04 -9.56
CA PRO A 493 3.12 -7.46 -9.94
C PRO A 493 2.81 -7.71 -11.44
N ALA A 494 1.99 -6.85 -12.05
CA ALA A 494 1.73 -6.87 -13.49
C ALA A 494 2.87 -6.29 -14.36
N ASN A 495 4.03 -6.00 -13.75
CA ASN A 495 5.23 -5.42 -14.38
C ASN A 495 4.99 -4.04 -15.01
N ASN A 496 4.03 -3.25 -14.48
CA ASN A 496 4.02 -1.80 -14.70
C ASN A 496 5.23 -1.21 -14.01
N LYS A 497 5.95 -0.31 -14.67
CA LYS A 497 7.30 0.05 -14.26
C LYS A 497 7.65 1.49 -14.52
N LEU A 498 8.20 2.12 -13.50
CA LEU A 498 9.05 3.31 -13.62
C LEU A 498 10.49 2.87 -13.32
N ARG A 499 11.37 3.01 -14.29
CA ARG A 499 12.80 2.67 -14.16
C ARG A 499 13.65 3.85 -14.55
N MET A 500 14.62 4.19 -13.71
CA MET A 500 15.66 5.18 -14.00
C MET A 500 17.01 4.48 -13.90
N GLU A 501 17.86 4.66 -14.90
CA GLU A 501 19.22 4.12 -14.96
C GLU A 501 20.22 5.27 -14.85
N ASP A 502 21.13 5.19 -13.88
CA ASP A 502 22.16 6.20 -13.61
C ASP A 502 23.56 5.75 -14.04
N LYS A 503 23.66 4.64 -14.77
CA LYS A 503 24.94 4.22 -15.35
C LYS A 503 25.46 5.31 -16.30
N ARG A 504 26.65 5.83 -15.98
CA ARG A 504 27.23 6.99 -16.66
C ARG A 504 27.34 6.78 -18.18
N GLN A 505 26.86 7.74 -18.96
CA GLN A 505 26.75 7.72 -20.44
C GLN A 505 25.70 6.76 -21.01
N GLU A 506 24.98 6.02 -20.16
CA GLU A 506 23.88 5.13 -20.52
C GLU A 506 22.59 5.51 -19.75
N GLU A 507 22.51 6.76 -19.28
CA GLU A 507 21.40 7.25 -18.48
C GLU A 507 20.10 7.21 -19.28
N HIS A 508 19.03 6.68 -18.65
CA HIS A 508 17.72 6.62 -19.29
C HIS A 508 16.57 6.48 -18.28
N ILE A 509 15.38 6.90 -18.70
CA ILE A 509 14.13 6.73 -17.96
C ILE A 509 13.16 5.93 -18.82
N LYS A 510 12.49 4.95 -18.20
CA LYS A 510 11.46 4.12 -18.81
C LYS A 510 10.20 4.14 -17.95
N LEU A 511 9.08 4.56 -18.55
CA LEU A 511 7.74 4.36 -18.02
C LEU A 511 7.01 3.38 -18.93
N ALA A 512 6.60 2.22 -18.41
CA ALA A 512 6.04 1.16 -19.25
C ALA A 512 5.00 0.30 -18.55
N THR A 513 4.11 -0.27 -19.36
CA THR A 513 3.22 -1.38 -19.00
C THR A 513 3.42 -2.53 -19.99
N GLU A 514 3.19 -3.76 -19.52
CA GLU A 514 3.22 -4.93 -20.40
C GLU A 514 1.99 -4.99 -21.32
N TYR A 515 0.87 -4.38 -20.91
CA TYR A 515 -0.35 -4.32 -21.72
C TYR A 515 -0.14 -3.46 -22.98
N GLY A 516 -0.33 -4.06 -24.16
CA GLY A 516 -0.10 -3.40 -25.45
C GLY A 516 1.34 -2.90 -25.67
N LYS A 517 2.32 -3.36 -24.88
CA LYS A 517 3.71 -2.88 -24.86
C LYS A 517 3.82 -1.35 -24.90
N THR A 518 2.94 -0.67 -24.17
CA THR A 518 2.87 0.79 -24.16
C THR A 518 3.96 1.37 -23.27
N GLN A 519 4.78 2.26 -23.82
CA GLN A 519 5.94 2.81 -23.12
C GLN A 519 6.36 4.21 -23.62
N LEU A 520 6.85 5.01 -22.68
CA LEU A 520 7.65 6.21 -22.90
C LEU A 520 9.08 5.92 -22.46
N ASN A 521 10.01 5.91 -23.41
CA ASN A 521 11.44 5.74 -23.12
C ASN A 521 12.20 7.03 -23.46
N MET A 522 13.16 7.42 -22.63
CA MET A 522 13.97 8.64 -22.79
C MET A 522 15.44 8.36 -22.45
N GLY A 523 16.39 8.95 -23.18
CA GLY A 523 17.83 8.79 -22.96
C GLY A 523 18.45 7.67 -23.81
N HIS A 524 19.30 6.84 -23.21
CA HIS A 524 19.92 5.67 -23.83
C HIS A 524 18.94 4.48 -23.94
N LEU A 525 18.42 4.23 -25.14
CA LEU A 525 17.39 3.21 -25.36
C LEU A 525 18.03 1.84 -25.62
N VAL A 526 17.55 0.79 -24.94
CA VAL A 526 18.06 -0.59 -25.07
C VAL A 526 16.96 -1.61 -25.35
N ASN A 527 17.33 -2.76 -25.92
CA ASN A 527 16.44 -3.93 -26.06
C ASN A 527 16.42 -4.80 -24.78
N GLY A 528 15.75 -5.96 -24.84
CA GLY A 528 15.65 -6.90 -23.71
C GLY A 528 17.02 -7.46 -23.27
N GLN A 529 17.96 -7.55 -24.21
CA GLN A 529 19.34 -8.01 -24.05
C GLN A 529 20.30 -6.88 -23.61
N ARG A 530 19.78 -5.68 -23.33
CA ARG A 530 20.56 -4.47 -22.97
C ARG A 530 21.42 -3.91 -24.11
N GLU A 531 21.17 -4.31 -25.36
CA GLU A 531 21.85 -3.77 -26.53
C GLU A 531 21.23 -2.43 -26.93
N LYS A 532 22.07 -1.46 -27.31
CA LYS A 532 21.64 -0.12 -27.69
C LYS A 532 20.73 -0.16 -28.92
N ARG A 533 19.48 0.28 -28.75
CA ARG A 533 18.51 0.54 -29.83
C ARG A 533 18.61 1.96 -30.38
N GLY A 534 19.04 2.93 -29.56
CA GLY A 534 19.11 4.33 -29.97
C GLY A 534 19.37 5.29 -28.82
N ALA A 535 19.31 6.59 -29.09
CA ALA A 535 19.35 7.65 -28.09
C ALA A 535 18.31 8.74 -28.45
N GLY A 536 17.63 9.29 -27.45
CA GLY A 536 16.56 10.27 -27.65
C GLY A 536 15.31 9.91 -26.86
N PHE A 537 14.13 10.01 -27.45
CA PHE A 537 12.88 9.53 -26.85
C PHE A 537 12.08 8.65 -27.82
N GLU A 538 11.33 7.69 -27.29
CA GLU A 538 10.42 6.82 -28.03
C GLU A 538 9.07 6.79 -27.29
N LEU A 539 8.00 7.19 -27.97
CA LEU A 539 6.63 6.92 -27.55
C LEU A 539 6.08 5.78 -28.41
N ARG A 540 5.77 4.64 -27.80
CA ARG A 540 5.36 3.40 -28.49
C ARG A 540 4.14 2.78 -27.83
N THR A 541 3.27 2.19 -28.65
CA THR A 541 2.23 1.24 -28.26
C THR A 541 1.94 0.29 -29.43
N ASP A 542 1.57 -0.97 -29.13
CA ASP A 542 1.03 -1.93 -30.11
C ASP A 542 -0.51 -1.77 -30.24
N GLU A 543 -1.11 -0.87 -29.46
CA GLU A 543 -2.52 -0.49 -29.49
C GLU A 543 -2.72 0.84 -30.26
N PHE A 544 -3.84 1.52 -30.02
CA PHE A 544 -4.10 2.83 -30.61
C PHE A 544 -3.21 3.94 -30.01
N GLY A 545 -2.54 4.72 -30.86
CA GLY A 545 -1.80 5.93 -30.48
C GLY A 545 -2.53 7.20 -30.92
N ALA A 546 -2.66 8.19 -30.04
CA ALA A 546 -3.20 9.51 -30.38
C ALA A 546 -2.43 10.63 -29.66
N VAL A 547 -1.96 11.64 -30.42
CA VAL A 547 -1.37 12.87 -29.88
C VAL A 547 -2.34 14.02 -30.17
N ARG A 548 -2.83 14.69 -29.12
CA ARG A 548 -3.85 15.75 -29.23
C ARG A 548 -3.43 16.99 -28.46
N ALA A 549 -3.52 18.14 -29.11
CA ALA A 549 -3.31 19.45 -28.49
C ALA A 549 -4.38 20.42 -29.00
N ALA A 550 -5.33 20.80 -28.13
CA ALA A 550 -6.50 21.61 -28.52
C ALA A 550 -6.12 23.01 -29.02
N LYS A 551 -4.98 23.54 -28.57
CA LYS A 551 -4.41 24.79 -29.07
C LYS A 551 -3.63 24.64 -30.37
N GLY A 552 -3.39 23.42 -30.87
CA GLY A 552 -2.56 23.14 -32.04
C GLY A 552 -1.32 22.30 -31.69
N LEU A 553 -0.68 21.70 -32.70
CA LEU A 553 0.50 20.84 -32.57
C LEU A 553 1.63 21.39 -33.43
N PHE A 554 2.82 21.56 -32.85
CA PHE A 554 4.04 21.94 -33.56
C PHE A 554 5.04 20.78 -33.55
N LEU A 555 5.37 20.26 -34.73
CA LEU A 555 6.35 19.18 -34.93
C LEU A 555 7.55 19.78 -35.66
N THR A 556 8.71 19.82 -35.00
CA THR A 556 9.89 20.48 -35.57
C THR A 556 11.19 19.69 -35.43
N ALA A 557 12.06 19.83 -36.43
CA ALA A 557 13.47 19.44 -36.40
C ALA A 557 14.44 20.65 -36.30
N ASP A 558 13.90 21.86 -36.05
CA ASP A 558 14.70 23.04 -35.75
C ASP A 558 15.49 22.81 -34.46
N ALA A 559 16.81 22.95 -34.55
CA ALA A 559 17.69 22.68 -33.42
C ALA A 559 17.57 23.77 -32.35
N GLN A 560 17.30 23.36 -31.11
CA GLN A 560 17.33 24.22 -29.94
C GLN A 560 18.35 23.69 -28.94
N ALA A 561 19.58 24.20 -29.01
CA ALA A 561 20.68 23.72 -28.16
C ALA A 561 20.32 23.83 -26.68
N LYS A 562 20.33 22.69 -25.97
CA LYS A 562 20.09 22.57 -24.53
C LYS A 562 18.79 23.26 -24.04
N ALA A 563 17.75 23.33 -24.89
CA ALA A 563 16.49 24.00 -24.57
C ALA A 563 16.65 25.47 -24.09
N GLN A 564 17.64 26.22 -24.61
CA GLN A 564 17.92 27.60 -24.20
C GLN A 564 16.89 28.66 -24.66
N GLY A 565 15.72 28.27 -25.18
CA GLY A 565 14.65 29.19 -25.59
C GLY A 565 13.27 28.66 -25.20
N PRO A 566 12.18 29.29 -25.68
CA PRO A 566 10.82 28.83 -25.38
C PRO A 566 10.55 27.45 -26.01
N VAL A 567 9.67 26.66 -25.39
CA VAL A 567 9.21 25.36 -25.92
C VAL A 567 8.50 25.51 -27.27
N LEU A 568 7.83 26.66 -27.47
CA LEU A 568 7.14 27.03 -28.71
C LEU A 568 7.94 28.07 -29.51
N GLU A 569 9.23 27.81 -29.77
CA GLU A 569 10.04 28.67 -30.64
C GLU A 569 9.69 28.42 -32.11
N MET A 570 8.82 29.26 -32.66
CA MET A 570 8.31 29.11 -34.03
C MET A 570 8.94 30.11 -35.01
N ALA A 571 9.81 31.03 -34.56
CA ALA A 571 10.35 32.07 -35.43
C ALA A 571 11.05 31.51 -36.69
N PRO A 572 11.86 30.43 -36.64
CA PRO A 572 12.44 29.84 -37.84
C PRO A 572 11.37 29.38 -38.86
N ALA A 573 10.38 28.64 -38.40
CA ALA A 573 9.28 28.14 -39.22
C ALA A 573 8.42 29.27 -39.80
N ILE A 574 8.05 30.26 -38.98
CA ILE A 574 7.26 31.42 -39.42
C ILE A 574 8.05 32.27 -40.43
N ASN A 575 9.35 32.45 -40.24
CA ASN A 575 10.20 33.17 -41.19
C ASN A 575 10.28 32.47 -42.55
N GLN A 576 10.40 31.14 -42.58
CA GLN A 576 10.35 30.35 -43.82
C GLN A 576 9.00 30.55 -44.55
N ILE A 577 7.89 30.52 -43.81
CA ILE A 577 6.56 30.76 -44.39
C ILE A 577 6.45 32.19 -44.91
N ASN A 578 6.90 33.19 -44.16
CA ASN A 578 6.87 34.59 -44.57
C ASN A 578 7.71 34.85 -45.83
N GLN A 579 8.89 34.24 -45.93
CA GLN A 579 9.74 34.33 -47.13
C GLN A 579 9.02 33.73 -48.35
N ALA A 580 8.41 32.56 -48.19
CA ALA A 580 7.61 31.95 -49.26
C ALA A 580 6.38 32.81 -49.63
N ASN A 581 5.77 33.50 -48.67
CA ASN A 581 4.66 34.42 -48.92
C ASN A 581 5.12 35.62 -49.75
N SER A 582 6.29 36.21 -49.44
CA SER A 582 6.85 37.34 -50.19
C SER A 582 7.22 36.98 -51.63
N GLN A 583 7.80 35.79 -51.86
CA GLN A 583 8.08 35.31 -53.22
C GLN A 583 6.80 35.12 -54.04
N MET A 584 5.76 34.55 -53.42
CA MET A 584 4.47 34.36 -54.07
C MET A 584 3.75 35.69 -54.33
N GLN A 585 3.90 36.70 -53.46
CA GLN A 585 3.44 38.07 -53.72
C GLN A 585 4.06 38.64 -54.99
N ALA A 586 5.38 38.54 -55.14
CA ALA A 586 6.06 39.00 -56.36
C ALA A 586 5.57 38.27 -57.62
N LEU A 587 5.38 36.94 -57.53
CA LEU A 587 4.84 36.14 -58.63
C LEU A 587 3.40 36.55 -58.98
N ASN A 588 2.58 36.83 -57.97
CA ASN A 588 1.18 37.21 -58.16
C ASN A 588 1.04 38.61 -58.78
N SER A 589 1.90 39.56 -58.40
CA SER A 589 1.97 40.87 -59.05
C SER A 589 2.41 40.75 -60.52
N ALA A 590 3.32 39.83 -60.84
CA ALA A 590 3.69 39.55 -62.23
C ALA A 590 2.54 38.89 -63.02
N ALA A 591 1.80 37.97 -62.40
CA ALA A 591 0.63 37.33 -62.99
C ALA A 591 -0.51 38.34 -63.25
N GLU A 592 -0.77 39.24 -62.30
CA GLU A 592 -1.76 40.32 -62.43
C GLU A 592 -1.42 41.26 -63.59
N ALA A 593 -0.16 41.71 -63.68
CA ALA A 593 0.32 42.54 -64.78
C ALA A 593 0.23 41.84 -66.15
N ALA A 594 0.33 40.51 -66.18
CA ALA A 594 0.19 39.69 -67.37
C ALA A 594 -1.26 39.30 -67.71
N GLY A 595 -2.25 39.72 -66.90
CA GLY A 595 -3.66 39.35 -67.06
C GLY A 595 -3.92 37.85 -66.84
N ALA A 596 -3.06 37.17 -66.08
CA ALA A 596 -3.20 35.77 -65.71
C ALA A 596 -4.03 35.59 -64.43
N LEU A 597 -4.41 34.35 -64.12
CA LEU A 597 -5.11 34.03 -62.88
C LEU A 597 -4.19 34.28 -61.68
N VAL A 598 -4.65 35.13 -60.76
CA VAL A 598 -3.95 35.48 -59.51
C VAL A 598 -4.34 34.53 -58.38
N CYS A 599 -3.40 34.22 -57.50
CA CYS A 599 -3.64 33.49 -56.26
C CYS A 599 -4.24 34.40 -55.17
N ASP A 600 -5.11 33.85 -54.31
CA ASP A 600 -5.61 34.56 -53.12
C ASP A 600 -4.56 34.56 -52.00
N ILE A 601 -3.75 35.61 -51.98
CA ILE A 601 -2.67 35.81 -51.00
C ILE A 601 -3.20 36.27 -49.63
N ASN A 602 -4.35 36.93 -49.58
CA ASN A 602 -4.87 37.50 -48.33
C ASN A 602 -5.31 36.39 -47.38
N THR A 603 -6.01 35.38 -47.91
CA THR A 603 -6.42 34.20 -47.12
C THR A 603 -5.20 33.44 -46.57
N ARG A 604 -4.09 33.42 -47.32
CA ARG A 604 -2.83 32.81 -46.90
C ARG A 604 -2.17 33.59 -45.75
N MET A 605 -2.12 34.91 -45.85
CA MET A 605 -1.51 35.74 -44.79
C MET A 605 -2.32 35.68 -43.49
N SER A 606 -3.66 35.61 -43.58
CA SER A 606 -4.55 35.41 -42.43
C SER A 606 -4.35 34.05 -41.77
N LEU A 607 -4.20 32.95 -42.54
CA LEU A 607 -3.89 31.64 -41.96
C LEU A 607 -2.60 31.67 -41.12
N VAL A 608 -1.55 32.33 -41.62
CA VAL A 608 -0.27 32.43 -40.90
C VAL A 608 -0.40 33.31 -39.66
N THR A 609 -1.00 34.49 -39.80
CA THR A 609 -1.04 35.49 -38.73
C THR A 609 -2.04 35.15 -37.64
N ASP A 610 -3.22 34.62 -38.01
CA ASP A 610 -4.38 34.47 -37.12
C ASP A 610 -4.58 33.03 -36.62
N LYS A 611 -3.89 32.05 -37.23
CA LYS A 611 -4.05 30.62 -36.91
C LYS A 611 -2.74 29.92 -36.57
N ILE A 612 -1.70 30.05 -37.41
CA ILE A 612 -0.43 29.32 -37.26
C ILE A 612 0.49 29.99 -36.25
N LYS A 613 0.68 31.31 -36.33
CA LYS A 613 1.54 32.05 -35.40
C LYS A 613 1.10 31.79 -33.97
N ASP A 614 2.04 31.37 -33.13
CA ASP A 614 1.82 31.04 -31.72
C ASP A 614 0.71 29.98 -31.47
N LEU A 615 0.34 29.21 -32.51
CA LEU A 615 -0.78 28.26 -32.47
C LEU A 615 -2.08 28.90 -31.93
N GLN A 616 -2.50 30.01 -32.53
CA GLN A 616 -3.75 30.72 -32.18
C GLN A 616 -5.03 29.95 -32.50
N SER A 617 -4.94 28.79 -33.16
CA SER A 617 -6.07 27.89 -33.44
C SER A 617 -5.61 26.44 -33.52
N ALA A 618 -6.55 25.48 -33.52
CA ALA A 618 -6.26 24.05 -33.61
C ALA A 618 -5.67 23.65 -34.98
N VAL A 619 -4.38 23.94 -35.19
CA VAL A 619 -3.62 23.67 -36.40
C VAL A 619 -2.46 22.73 -36.13
N LEU A 620 -2.01 22.01 -37.15
CA LEU A 620 -0.76 21.25 -37.15
C LEU A 620 0.27 22.01 -37.98
N LEU A 621 1.38 22.43 -37.37
CA LEU A 621 2.55 22.96 -38.09
C LEU A 621 3.68 21.94 -38.03
N GLY A 622 4.13 21.46 -39.19
CA GLY A 622 5.37 20.71 -39.34
C GLY A 622 6.47 21.60 -39.91
N SER A 623 7.66 21.65 -39.31
CA SER A 623 8.81 22.38 -39.84
C SER A 623 10.10 21.59 -39.71
N ALA A 624 10.94 21.61 -40.75
CA ALA A 624 12.27 21.03 -40.69
C ALA A 624 13.17 21.76 -41.70
N PRO A 625 14.30 22.34 -41.27
CA PRO A 625 15.11 23.19 -42.13
C PRO A 625 15.78 22.44 -43.30
N GLN A 626 15.89 21.12 -43.22
CA GLN A 626 16.50 20.28 -44.25
C GLN A 626 15.49 19.51 -45.11
N GLY A 627 14.23 19.39 -44.66
CA GLY A 627 13.19 18.72 -45.43
C GLY A 627 12.16 17.97 -44.58
N VAL A 628 10.96 17.83 -45.14
CA VAL A 628 9.84 17.04 -44.61
C VAL A 628 9.38 16.11 -45.72
N ALA A 629 9.17 14.82 -45.41
CA ALA A 629 8.64 13.85 -46.36
C ALA A 629 7.36 13.22 -45.82
N LEU A 630 6.33 13.10 -46.66
CA LEU A 630 5.09 12.38 -46.40
C LEU A 630 4.98 11.25 -47.43
N THR A 631 4.96 10.01 -46.99
CA THR A 631 4.98 8.82 -47.86
C THR A 631 3.90 7.84 -47.45
N SER A 632 3.31 7.11 -48.40
CA SER A 632 2.38 6.00 -48.16
C SER A 632 2.63 4.87 -49.14
N GLY A 633 2.46 3.62 -48.69
CA GLY A 633 2.60 2.43 -49.52
C GLY A 633 1.41 2.17 -50.46
N GLU A 634 0.23 2.71 -50.13
CA GLU A 634 -0.99 2.52 -50.92
C GLU A 634 -1.62 3.86 -51.32
N HIS A 635 -2.04 4.65 -50.34
CA HIS A 635 -2.80 5.88 -50.57
C HIS A 635 -2.28 7.03 -49.71
N LEU A 636 -2.02 8.18 -50.34
CA LEU A 636 -1.76 9.45 -49.66
C LEU A 636 -2.83 10.46 -50.12
N GLN A 637 -3.59 11.03 -49.18
CA GLN A 637 -4.64 12.00 -49.47
C GLN A 637 -4.36 13.31 -48.74
N LEU A 638 -4.38 14.41 -49.49
CA LEU A 638 -4.38 15.78 -48.97
C LEU A 638 -5.69 16.43 -49.42
N SER A 639 -6.50 16.90 -48.48
CA SER A 639 -7.81 17.50 -48.76
C SER A 639 -8.05 18.70 -47.87
N SER A 640 -8.66 19.74 -48.44
CA SER A 640 -9.05 20.96 -47.75
C SER A 640 -10.40 21.42 -48.26
N THR A 641 -11.28 21.91 -47.40
CA THR A 641 -12.58 22.47 -47.81
C THR A 641 -12.47 23.85 -48.46
N HIS A 642 -11.41 24.59 -48.16
CA HIS A 642 -11.16 25.93 -48.70
C HIS A 642 -9.95 25.89 -49.62
N ASN A 643 -8.73 25.89 -49.05
CA ASN A 643 -7.50 26.05 -49.83
C ASN A 643 -6.47 24.97 -49.50
N THR A 644 -5.93 24.31 -50.53
CA THR A 644 -4.71 23.50 -50.47
C THR A 644 -3.60 24.27 -51.18
N MET A 645 -2.48 24.51 -50.49
CA MET A 645 -1.36 25.28 -51.02
C MET A 645 -0.11 24.41 -51.06
N ILE A 646 0.51 24.29 -52.24
CA ILE A 646 1.79 23.62 -52.45
C ILE A 646 2.72 24.65 -53.09
N ASN A 647 3.81 25.01 -52.41
CA ASN A 647 4.76 26.02 -52.88
C ASN A 647 6.16 25.42 -52.93
N ALA A 648 6.91 25.74 -53.98
CA ALA A 648 8.32 25.41 -54.09
C ALA A 648 9.12 26.64 -54.54
N GLY A 649 10.27 26.89 -53.94
CA GLY A 649 11.11 28.05 -54.27
C GLY A 649 11.95 27.88 -55.53
N GLN A 650 12.15 26.64 -56.02
CA GLN A 650 12.93 26.34 -57.22
C GLN A 650 12.18 25.39 -58.15
N HIS A 651 11.96 24.13 -57.73
CA HIS A 651 11.34 23.09 -58.55
C HIS A 651 10.13 22.49 -57.82
N LEU A 652 9.00 22.38 -58.53
CA LEU A 652 7.84 21.60 -58.12
C LEU A 652 7.64 20.48 -59.13
N ASP A 653 8.01 19.26 -58.74
CA ASP A 653 7.83 18.09 -59.58
C ASP A 653 6.56 17.33 -59.19
N ILE A 654 5.65 17.17 -60.14
CA ILE A 654 4.42 16.37 -59.98
C ILE A 654 4.45 15.28 -61.05
N GLY A 655 4.68 14.04 -60.63
CA GLY A 655 4.80 12.89 -61.54
C GLY A 655 3.89 11.73 -61.13
N ALA A 656 3.35 11.02 -62.11
CA ALA A 656 2.62 9.77 -61.91
C ALA A 656 3.12 8.73 -62.92
N MET A 657 3.37 7.49 -62.49
CA MET A 657 3.89 6.44 -63.38
C MET A 657 2.91 6.01 -64.48
N LYS A 658 1.60 6.21 -64.25
CA LYS A 658 0.55 5.81 -65.20
C LYS A 658 -0.22 7.02 -65.68
N ASN A 659 -1.10 7.55 -64.82
CA ASN A 659 -2.00 8.63 -65.17
C ASN A 659 -1.83 9.76 -64.15
N LEU A 660 -1.58 10.96 -64.65
CA LEU A 660 -1.76 12.20 -63.91
C LEU A 660 -3.06 12.83 -64.39
N SER A 661 -4.01 13.06 -63.49
CA SER A 661 -5.27 13.73 -63.80
C SER A 661 -5.39 14.97 -62.93
N VAL A 662 -5.44 16.14 -63.58
CA VAL A 662 -5.69 17.43 -62.94
C VAL A 662 -7.06 17.92 -63.42
N SER A 663 -8.02 17.98 -62.50
CA SER A 663 -9.39 18.41 -62.79
C SER A 663 -9.71 19.67 -62.00
N VAL A 664 -10.28 20.66 -62.67
CA VAL A 664 -10.71 21.93 -62.05
C VAL A 664 -12.14 22.23 -62.49
N GLU A 665 -12.95 22.80 -61.59
CA GLU A 665 -14.36 23.08 -61.88
C GLU A 665 -14.56 24.37 -62.69
N LYS A 666 -13.75 25.41 -62.43
CA LYS A 666 -13.96 26.75 -62.98
C LYS A 666 -12.84 27.19 -63.93
N ALA A 667 -11.59 27.12 -63.49
CA ALA A 667 -10.46 27.55 -64.32
C ALA A 667 -9.17 26.83 -63.89
N LEU A 668 -8.38 26.41 -64.88
CA LEU A 668 -7.02 25.90 -64.67
C LEU A 668 -6.07 27.00 -65.10
N GLY A 669 -5.40 27.64 -64.14
CA GLY A 669 -4.32 28.58 -64.43
C GLY A 669 -2.99 27.85 -64.49
N MET A 670 -2.40 27.74 -65.67
CA MET A 670 -1.00 27.38 -65.84
C MET A 670 -0.26 28.65 -66.27
N PHE A 671 0.69 29.11 -65.47
CA PHE A 671 1.49 30.30 -65.75
C PHE A 671 2.95 29.92 -65.62
N VAL A 672 3.65 29.85 -66.76
CA VAL A 672 5.10 29.68 -66.80
C VAL A 672 5.66 31.04 -67.19
N HIS A 673 6.51 31.61 -66.34
CA HIS A 673 7.03 32.98 -66.48
C HIS A 673 7.83 33.18 -67.79
N LYS A 674 8.31 32.10 -68.41
CA LYS A 674 8.71 32.04 -69.82
C LYS A 674 8.24 30.72 -70.41
N GLU A 675 7.31 30.80 -71.37
CA GLU A 675 6.95 29.76 -72.34
C GLU A 675 5.92 28.73 -71.78
N GLY A 676 4.65 29.11 -71.50
CA GLY A 676 3.67 28.29 -70.71
C GLY A 676 2.59 27.36 -71.33
N ALA A 677 1.88 26.46 -70.64
CA ALA A 677 0.52 26.15 -71.14
C ALA A 677 -0.33 27.45 -71.01
N LYS A 678 -1.07 27.83 -72.07
CA LYS A 678 -0.96 29.19 -72.66
C LYS A 678 0.51 29.65 -72.64
N LEU A 679 1.17 29.33 -73.76
CA LEU A 679 2.56 29.66 -74.13
C LEU A 679 2.89 31.15 -73.87
N ILE A 680 2.97 31.72 -72.67
CA ILE A 680 3.38 33.13 -72.53
C ILE A 680 4.87 33.17 -72.17
N ALA A 681 5.69 33.15 -73.21
CA ALA A 681 7.11 33.46 -73.13
C ALA A 681 7.31 34.95 -72.90
N SER A 682 7.83 35.35 -71.73
CA SER A 682 8.37 36.71 -71.60
C SER A 682 9.59 36.93 -72.52
N GLN A 683 10.33 35.86 -72.89
CA GLN A 683 11.39 35.80 -73.92
C GLN A 683 11.74 34.32 -74.21
N GLY A 684 11.77 33.93 -75.50
CA GLY A 684 12.16 32.61 -76.06
C GLY A 684 10.99 31.84 -76.75
N ASP A 685 11.27 30.68 -77.37
CA ASP A 685 10.38 29.95 -78.31
C ASP A 685 9.48 28.89 -77.63
N ILE A 686 8.39 28.49 -78.30
CA ILE A 686 7.33 27.64 -77.77
C ILE A 686 7.11 26.46 -78.71
N GLU A 687 7.27 25.20 -78.24
CA GLU A 687 7.08 23.98 -79.05
C GLU A 687 6.08 23.01 -78.38
N ILE A 688 5.10 22.52 -79.15
CA ILE A 688 4.11 21.50 -78.71
C ILE A 688 4.11 20.38 -79.76
N GLN A 689 4.38 19.13 -79.36
CA GLN A 689 4.52 17.97 -80.26
C GLN A 689 3.55 16.83 -79.87
N ALA A 690 2.89 16.20 -80.85
CA ALA A 690 2.11 14.97 -80.66
C ALA A 690 2.79 13.83 -81.42
N GLN A 691 3.21 12.77 -80.71
CA GLN A 691 4.05 11.72 -81.32
C GLN A 691 3.24 10.61 -82.04
N HIS A 692 1.98 10.39 -81.66
CA HIS A 692 1.18 9.25 -82.16
C HIS A 692 -0.30 9.57 -82.43
N ASN A 693 -0.69 10.86 -82.57
CA ASN A 693 -2.08 11.27 -82.84
C ASN A 693 -2.16 12.67 -83.47
N THR A 694 -3.34 13.01 -84.03
CA THR A 694 -3.62 14.29 -84.69
C THR A 694 -3.66 15.46 -83.71
N MET A 695 -3.02 16.58 -84.08
CA MET A 695 -3.08 17.85 -83.35
C MET A 695 -3.97 18.85 -84.10
N ALA A 696 -4.94 19.46 -83.43
CA ALA A 696 -5.80 20.51 -84.00
C ALA A 696 -5.48 21.87 -83.39
N LEU A 697 -5.21 22.88 -84.23
CA LEU A 697 -4.80 24.23 -83.83
C LEU A 697 -5.65 25.26 -84.61
N PHE A 698 -6.11 26.30 -83.91
CA PHE A 698 -6.91 27.40 -84.50
C PHE A 698 -6.20 28.73 -84.25
N SER A 699 -6.13 29.60 -85.27
CA SER A 699 -5.45 30.90 -85.19
C SER A 699 -6.26 31.95 -85.93
N GLU A 700 -6.46 33.10 -85.32
CA GLU A 700 -7.26 34.20 -85.88
C GLU A 700 -6.54 34.97 -87.00
N LYS A 701 -5.20 34.82 -87.11
CA LYS A 701 -4.40 35.53 -88.13
C LYS A 701 -3.77 34.61 -89.18
N GLN A 702 -2.94 33.66 -88.75
CA GLN A 702 -2.28 32.74 -89.67
C GLN A 702 -2.03 31.39 -88.99
N LEU A 703 -2.35 30.31 -89.71
CA LEU A 703 -2.02 28.93 -89.36
C LEU A 703 -1.22 28.34 -90.52
N THR A 704 -0.03 27.79 -90.24
CA THR A 704 0.79 27.09 -91.24
C THR A 704 0.82 25.62 -90.87
N VAL A 705 0.46 24.74 -91.82
CA VAL A 705 0.40 23.28 -91.64
C VAL A 705 1.31 22.63 -92.68
N THR A 706 2.20 21.73 -92.25
CA THR A 706 3.10 20.99 -93.15
C THR A 706 3.12 19.53 -92.71
N SER A 707 2.83 18.60 -93.64
CA SER A 707 2.89 17.15 -93.45
C SER A 707 4.06 16.61 -94.27
N SER A 708 4.85 15.71 -93.70
CA SER A 708 6.08 15.20 -94.32
C SER A 708 5.97 13.80 -94.92
N GLU A 709 4.93 13.01 -94.61
CA GLU A 709 4.88 11.59 -95.02
C GLU A 709 3.61 11.14 -95.74
N ASP A 710 2.41 11.64 -95.40
CA ASP A 710 1.17 11.20 -96.05
C ASP A 710 0.50 12.33 -96.87
N GLU A 711 -0.39 13.10 -96.24
CA GLU A 711 -1.28 14.03 -96.95
C GLU A 711 -1.54 15.30 -96.13
N ILE A 712 -1.81 16.41 -96.82
CA ILE A 712 -2.40 17.62 -96.24
C ILE A 712 -3.78 17.81 -96.89
N ILE A 713 -4.86 17.61 -96.12
CA ILE A 713 -6.23 17.87 -96.59
C ILE A 713 -6.66 19.26 -96.13
N ILE A 714 -6.87 20.17 -97.08
CA ILE A 714 -7.40 21.53 -96.83
C ILE A 714 -8.79 21.64 -97.45
N SER A 715 -9.83 21.70 -96.62
CA SER A 715 -11.24 21.79 -97.05
C SER A 715 -11.84 23.13 -96.63
N THR A 716 -12.53 23.82 -97.54
CA THR A 716 -13.20 25.10 -97.28
C THR A 716 -14.53 25.16 -98.04
N PRO A 717 -15.62 25.66 -97.41
CA PRO A 717 -16.97 25.54 -97.95
C PRO A 717 -17.25 26.43 -99.18
N GLU A 718 -16.43 27.47 -99.43
CA GLU A 718 -16.68 28.42 -100.52
C GLU A 718 -15.55 28.47 -101.54
N THR A 719 -14.30 28.71 -101.12
CA THR A 719 -13.14 28.84 -102.02
C THR A 719 -11.84 28.58 -101.28
N LEU A 720 -10.94 27.78 -101.89
CA LEU A 720 -9.54 27.61 -101.48
C LEU A 720 -8.65 28.31 -102.50
N THR A 721 -7.77 29.23 -102.06
CA THR A 721 -6.78 29.86 -102.94
C THR A 721 -5.39 29.61 -102.37
N LEU A 722 -4.54 28.88 -103.09
CA LEU A 722 -3.11 28.74 -102.80
C LEU A 722 -2.36 29.79 -103.63
N ASN A 723 -1.58 30.67 -102.99
CA ASN A 723 -0.99 31.84 -103.65
C ASN A 723 0.52 31.95 -103.36
N GLY A 724 1.31 32.26 -104.39
CA GLY A 724 2.75 32.44 -104.26
C GLY A 724 3.33 33.27 -105.41
N GLY A 725 4.01 34.36 -105.09
CA GLY A 725 4.80 35.15 -106.06
C GLY A 725 4.01 35.70 -107.26
N GLY A 726 2.70 35.96 -107.10
CA GLY A 726 1.83 36.44 -108.18
C GLY A 726 1.14 35.34 -109.01
N SER A 727 1.36 34.06 -108.67
CA SER A 727 0.65 32.91 -109.25
C SER A 727 -0.26 32.25 -108.21
N TYR A 728 -1.37 31.65 -108.63
CA TYR A 728 -2.33 31.01 -107.74
C TYR A 728 -3.00 29.76 -108.34
N LEU A 729 -3.44 28.89 -107.44
CA LEU A 729 -4.41 27.82 -107.67
C LEU A 729 -5.65 28.12 -106.86
N ARG A 730 -6.79 28.37 -107.52
CA ARG A 730 -8.07 28.63 -106.87
C ARG A 730 -9.04 27.48 -107.14
N LEU A 731 -9.54 26.85 -106.08
CA LEU A 731 -10.60 25.84 -106.11
C LEU A 731 -11.87 26.47 -105.54
N SER A 732 -12.94 26.51 -106.33
CA SER A 732 -14.23 27.05 -105.89
C SER A 732 -15.38 26.16 -106.38
N LYS A 733 -16.60 26.44 -105.93
CA LYS A 733 -17.83 25.82 -106.47
C LYS A 733 -18.00 25.99 -108.00
N ASN A 734 -17.29 26.95 -108.59
CA ASN A 734 -17.34 27.24 -110.02
C ASN A 734 -16.21 26.55 -110.82
N GLY A 735 -15.31 25.80 -110.18
CA GLY A 735 -14.24 25.04 -110.84
C GLY A 735 -12.83 25.31 -110.31
N ILE A 736 -11.83 24.75 -111.01
CA ILE A 736 -10.39 24.92 -110.74
C ILE A 736 -9.84 25.98 -111.68
N GLU A 737 -9.16 26.97 -111.12
CA GLU A 737 -8.52 28.07 -111.85
C GLU A 737 -7.04 28.13 -111.54
N HIS A 738 -6.22 28.06 -112.59
CA HIS A 738 -4.78 28.27 -112.54
C HIS A 738 -4.46 29.66 -113.11
N GLY A 739 -3.91 30.55 -112.28
CA GLY A 739 -3.47 31.88 -112.71
C GLY A 739 -1.97 32.06 -112.46
N SER A 740 -1.23 32.59 -113.43
CA SER A 740 0.21 32.87 -113.30
C SER A 740 0.55 34.14 -114.07
N THR A 741 1.44 34.96 -113.51
CA THR A 741 2.03 36.14 -114.20
C THR A 741 3.29 35.79 -115.00
N GLY A 742 3.83 34.57 -114.85
CA GLY A 742 4.95 34.02 -115.63
C GLY A 742 4.56 32.78 -116.44
N GLU A 743 5.52 32.17 -117.15
CA GLU A 743 5.29 30.97 -117.96
C GLU A 743 4.65 29.83 -117.14
N PHE A 744 3.51 29.33 -117.63
CA PHE A 744 2.85 28.15 -117.06
C PHE A 744 3.41 26.90 -117.72
N ILE A 745 4.38 26.26 -117.08
CA ILE A 745 5.04 25.07 -117.59
C ILE A 745 4.39 23.82 -116.97
N MET A 746 3.68 23.05 -117.79
CA MET A 746 3.14 21.74 -117.40
C MET A 746 3.97 20.64 -118.07
N LYS A 747 4.83 19.98 -117.29
CA LYS A 747 5.66 18.87 -117.79
C LYS A 747 4.94 17.54 -117.54
N THR A 748 4.46 16.91 -118.61
CA THR A 748 3.87 15.56 -118.57
C THR A 748 4.23 14.79 -119.83
N SER A 749 4.32 13.47 -119.74
CA SER A 749 4.60 12.57 -120.87
C SER A 749 3.39 12.37 -121.79
N ASP A 750 2.19 12.65 -121.30
CA ASP A 750 0.94 12.66 -122.07
C ASP A 750 -0.05 13.63 -121.39
N TYR A 751 -0.78 14.43 -122.17
CA TYR A 751 -1.75 15.42 -121.64
C TYR A 751 -3.10 15.24 -122.30
N LEU A 752 -3.90 14.34 -121.72
CA LEU A 752 -5.20 13.94 -122.25
C LEU A 752 -6.28 14.94 -121.84
N VAL A 753 -6.79 15.71 -122.79
CA VAL A 753 -8.03 16.50 -122.63
C VAL A 753 -9.13 15.87 -123.49
N PRO A 754 -9.82 14.82 -123.01
CA PRO A 754 -10.88 14.17 -123.77
C PRO A 754 -12.13 15.06 -123.76
N GLY A 755 -12.50 15.58 -124.92
CA GLY A 755 -13.71 16.39 -125.11
C GLY A 755 -14.49 16.01 -126.36
N THR A 756 -15.29 14.94 -126.29
CA THR A 756 -16.60 14.87 -126.95
C THR A 756 -17.60 14.36 -125.93
N GLY A 757 -18.51 15.23 -125.51
CA GLY A 757 -19.50 14.95 -124.47
C GLY A 757 -20.71 14.16 -124.96
N ALA A 758 -21.42 13.57 -124.00
CA ALA A 758 -22.84 13.29 -124.11
C ALA A 758 -23.62 14.36 -123.31
N ASN A 759 -24.29 15.24 -124.07
CA ASN A 759 -25.60 15.83 -123.83
C ASN A 759 -25.85 16.76 -122.62
N LEU A 760 -25.64 18.06 -122.85
CA LEU A 760 -26.66 19.08 -122.61
C LEU A 760 -26.98 19.73 -123.98
N PRO A 761 -28.26 19.84 -124.38
CA PRO A 761 -28.61 20.25 -125.74
C PRO A 761 -28.53 21.77 -125.92
N ASN A 762 -27.96 22.25 -127.03
CA ASN A 762 -28.57 23.39 -127.72
C ASN A 762 -28.16 23.53 -129.19
N GLU A 763 -29.10 24.06 -129.97
CA GLU A 763 -29.16 24.10 -131.42
C GLU A 763 -28.10 25.00 -132.10
N THR A 764 -27.56 24.51 -133.21
CA THR A 764 -26.65 25.21 -134.13
C THR A 764 -27.37 25.73 -135.38
N PRO A 765 -26.94 26.88 -135.93
CA PRO A 765 -26.92 27.10 -137.37
C PRO A 765 -25.50 27.41 -137.91
N ASN A 766 -24.94 26.45 -138.66
CA ASN A 766 -24.33 26.51 -140.01
C ASN A 766 -23.77 27.87 -140.55
N PHE A 767 -22.62 28.04 -141.23
CA PHE A 767 -21.63 27.26 -142.02
C PHE A 767 -20.25 28.02 -141.92
N SER A 768 -19.07 27.67 -142.46
CA SER A 768 -18.66 27.16 -143.79
C SER A 768 -17.22 26.62 -143.75
N LEU A 769 -16.95 25.48 -144.40
CA LEU A 769 -15.60 24.93 -144.59
C LEU A 769 -15.18 25.06 -146.07
N THR A 770 -13.90 25.38 -146.29
CA THR A 770 -13.22 25.20 -147.58
C THR A 770 -11.88 24.53 -147.33
N ASP A 771 -11.63 23.45 -148.06
CA ASP A 771 -10.47 22.55 -147.98
C ASP A 771 -9.20 23.13 -148.61
N ILE A 772 -8.03 22.75 -148.08
CA ILE A 772 -6.78 22.60 -148.85
C ILE A 772 -5.94 21.45 -148.30
N THR A 773 -5.54 20.54 -149.20
CA THR A 773 -4.55 19.46 -149.03
C THR A 773 -3.27 19.76 -149.82
N GLN A 774 -2.11 19.30 -149.34
CA GLN A 774 -0.80 19.37 -150.00
C GLN A 774 -0.06 18.03 -149.90
N GLU A 775 0.63 17.65 -150.99
CA GLU A 775 1.89 16.89 -151.14
C GLU A 775 1.89 16.20 -152.53
N ASN A 776 2.97 15.93 -153.28
CA ASN A 776 4.40 16.28 -153.32
C ASN A 776 4.91 15.81 -154.71
N LYS A 777 6.01 16.38 -155.22
CA LYS A 777 6.52 16.14 -156.60
C LYS A 777 7.88 15.42 -156.55
N ILE A 778 8.03 14.28 -157.25
CA ILE A 778 9.33 13.60 -157.49
C ILE A 778 9.41 13.18 -158.96
N SER A 779 10.56 13.42 -159.61
CA SER A 779 10.82 13.02 -161.00
C SER A 779 12.09 12.18 -161.11
N SER A 780 12.08 11.15 -161.97
CA SER A 780 13.10 10.98 -163.03
C SER A 780 12.69 9.92 -164.08
N LYS A 781 13.20 10.13 -165.30
CA LYS A 781 12.95 9.45 -166.59
C LYS A 781 13.71 8.11 -166.76
N SER A 782 13.24 7.25 -167.67
CA SER A 782 13.89 6.73 -168.93
C SER A 782 12.96 5.66 -169.54
N PHE A 783 12.63 5.55 -170.84
CA PHE A 783 13.45 5.35 -172.05
C PHE A 783 12.64 5.68 -173.34
N ASN A 784 13.39 5.94 -174.44
CA ASN A 784 13.06 6.12 -175.88
C ASN A 784 11.88 5.29 -176.45
N ASP A 785 11.16 5.63 -177.52
CA ASP A 785 11.37 6.52 -178.69
C ASP A 785 10.77 7.94 -178.63
#